data_AF-A0A9E6NRL5-F1
#
_entry.id   AF-A0A9E6NRL5-F1
#
_cell.length_a   1.000
_cell.length_b   1.000
_cell.length_c   1.000
_cell.angle_alpha   90.00
_cell.angle_beta   90.00
_cell.angle_gamma   90.00
#
_symmetry.space_group_name_H-M   'P 1'
#
loop_
_entity.id
_entity.type
_entity.pdbx_description
1 polymer ?
#
loop_
_entity_poly.entity_id
_entity_poly.type
_entity_poly.pdbx_seq_one_letter_code
_entity_poly.pdbx_strand_id
1 'polypeptide(L)'
;MILGFDTLIYKIKAVRERFLGYLGNELIVVTSHSNDGVNALELLAALMNLPASKLSLVKNTIWDFNGESHILARDIQGSKSRIDFGIYESLNSTILFELKIAILCMLEIPGALRHTKKPRSYKPHTVLDIFKSVIPFINQMCARKRVEHGDRFFEGSHFSLADFTEQDYRTEAEVFDRAFRGVMLNGFQVLRSHFLVENLFPRPLVYVDLENLGWKQNSVKNKQTRTRSKWFSNKIFEKSSREGSFAVVDFLKALKEDISDQDTLSRLDMMGYDQAKKAKITRRNYDIYVAIRLTSRGYTGLEVEPYLYNLEPVFWSTQNVGMLKDKEALCKLTRAPMDNDLYEYLTHISNSASYIIGQYTGMRPSELSGCLIDNCLTVDEFGHDLITSRVIKNREAVRKLFDDMWVAIPIVKDAVKALQILNRFKQNPYLFSNMNTIKPGMQHEANSLSGSGLGHQLCAFLSKTLTVEEYDEIEVSPYTLRHSLANQMLRAAVGLPFMSYQLKHFGHHASTIGQDVRWSQLGTVTIDYGGIGEALTSGGGPDAPGRVHAETEFIMNSLNPAGGYAGENAPAHRARLENYFKGYLEAGYSNKEIFERMAELNFAVINVGQGYCYGNATELDDPSIPCIGSLRCNPNRCKNAVVTEANAPKWQEIYVQNTLALRRYETDPAAAYAELRDSDDATLSIEQMKLAISEAKGVLLQLGIEMLV
;
A
#
# COMPACT_ATOMS: atom_id res chain seq x y z
N MET A 1 -1.61 -39.08 29.43
CA MET A 1 -0.72 -37.91 29.34
C MET A 1 -0.47 -37.68 27.86
N ILE A 2 -1.10 -36.66 27.25
CA ILE A 2 -0.85 -36.36 25.82
C ILE A 2 0.54 -35.74 25.78
N LEU A 3 1.54 -36.49 25.29
CA LEU A 3 2.90 -35.99 25.10
C LEU A 3 2.86 -34.86 24.06
N GLY A 4 3.43 -33.70 24.39
CA GLY A 4 3.56 -32.57 23.47
C GLY A 4 4.56 -32.84 22.35
N PHE A 5 4.47 -32.09 21.25
CA PHE A 5 5.39 -32.20 20.11
C PHE A 5 6.86 -32.03 20.52
N ASP A 6 7.12 -31.10 21.43
CA ASP A 6 8.41 -30.83 22.07
C ASP A 6 9.04 -32.06 22.73
N THR A 7 8.25 -33.02 23.19
CA THR A 7 8.74 -34.25 23.82
C THR A 7 8.88 -35.40 22.80
N LEU A 8 8.03 -35.42 21.78
CA LEU A 8 8.01 -36.48 20.77
C LEU A 8 9.18 -36.35 19.78
N ILE A 9 9.59 -35.12 19.43
CA ILE A 9 10.66 -34.86 18.45
C ILE A 9 11.99 -35.52 18.84
N TYR A 10 12.38 -35.49 20.11
CA TYR A 10 13.64 -36.08 20.61
C TYR A 10 13.68 -37.60 20.51
N LYS A 11 12.52 -38.25 20.36
CA LYS A 11 12.42 -39.72 20.25
C LYS A 11 12.53 -40.21 18.80
N ILE A 12 12.39 -39.33 17.81
CA ILE A 12 12.33 -39.70 16.39
C ILE A 12 13.62 -40.41 15.96
N LYS A 13 14.79 -39.82 16.24
CA LYS A 13 16.07 -40.35 15.76
C LYS A 13 16.38 -41.76 16.27
N ALA A 14 16.02 -42.06 17.52
CA ALA A 14 16.28 -43.35 18.15
C ALA A 14 15.55 -44.52 17.46
N VAL A 15 14.41 -44.26 16.81
CA VAL A 15 13.58 -45.28 16.15
C VAL A 15 13.44 -45.04 14.65
N ARG A 16 14.28 -44.16 14.07
CA ARG A 16 14.16 -43.68 12.69
C ARG A 16 14.17 -44.80 11.64
N GLU A 17 15.09 -45.76 11.75
CA GLU A 17 15.17 -46.90 10.81
C GLU A 17 13.85 -47.69 10.77
N ARG A 18 13.16 -47.82 11.91
CA ARG A 18 11.85 -48.49 11.99
C ARG A 18 10.73 -47.62 11.41
N PHE A 19 10.82 -46.29 11.53
CA PHE A 19 9.89 -45.34 10.92
C PHE A 19 9.89 -45.41 9.40
N LEU A 20 11.09 -45.56 8.81
CA LEU A 20 11.27 -45.61 7.36
C LEU A 20 10.62 -46.85 6.76
N GLY A 21 10.68 -48.01 7.44
CA GLY A 21 9.95 -49.21 7.02
C GLY A 21 8.43 -49.01 6.98
N TYR A 22 7.84 -48.35 7.99
CA TYR A 22 6.40 -48.07 8.01
C TYR A 22 5.94 -47.05 6.97
N LEU A 23 6.82 -46.12 6.57
CA LEU A 23 6.50 -45.09 5.58
C LEU A 23 6.83 -45.56 4.15
N GLY A 24 7.87 -46.36 3.94
CA GLY A 24 8.45 -46.72 2.65
C GLY A 24 7.89 -47.99 1.97
N ASN A 25 6.74 -48.51 2.38
CA ASN A 25 6.15 -49.77 1.85
C ASN A 25 7.04 -51.03 1.98
N GLU A 26 8.15 -51.00 2.73
CA GLU A 26 8.88 -52.21 3.09
C GLU A 26 8.33 -52.81 4.39
N LEU A 27 7.72 -53.98 4.25
CA LEU A 27 7.30 -54.86 5.35
C LEU A 27 8.56 -55.49 5.98
N ILE A 28 9.39 -54.67 6.65
CA ILE A 28 10.47 -55.20 7.49
C ILE A 28 9.83 -55.71 8.79
N VAL A 29 9.45 -56.99 8.77
CA VAL A 29 9.15 -57.75 9.99
C VAL A 29 10.45 -57.86 10.78
N VAL A 30 10.69 -56.91 11.68
CA VAL A 30 11.63 -57.11 12.79
C VAL A 30 10.86 -56.90 14.07
N THR A 31 10.22 -57.98 14.52
CA THR A 31 9.89 -58.19 15.93
C THR A 31 11.20 -58.29 16.70
N SER A 32 11.70 -57.16 17.20
CA SER A 32 12.63 -57.16 18.31
C SER A 32 12.29 -55.99 19.25
N HIS A 33 11.95 -56.36 20.48
CA HIS A 33 11.76 -55.43 21.59
C HIS A 33 12.97 -54.50 21.68
N SER A 34 12.74 -53.19 21.68
CA SER A 34 13.79 -52.23 22.04
C SER A 34 13.97 -52.28 23.55
N ASN A 35 15.23 -52.32 24.01
CA ASN A 35 15.58 -52.25 25.43
C ASN A 35 15.20 -50.89 26.09
N ASP A 36 14.62 -49.94 25.32
CA ASP A 36 14.26 -48.58 25.78
C ASP A 36 12.75 -48.30 25.81
N GLY A 37 11.88 -49.28 25.53
CA GLY A 37 10.42 -49.15 25.74
C GLY A 37 9.66 -48.18 24.80
N VAL A 38 10.29 -47.63 23.75
CA VAL A 38 9.61 -46.76 22.77
C VAL A 38 9.16 -47.56 21.54
N ASN A 39 7.84 -47.70 21.35
CA ASN A 39 7.23 -48.33 20.19
C ASN A 39 7.19 -47.33 19.00
N ALA A 40 7.88 -47.65 17.91
CA ALA A 40 8.01 -46.79 16.73
C ALA A 40 6.65 -46.51 16.04
N LEU A 41 5.76 -47.51 16.00
CA LEU A 41 4.44 -47.36 15.39
C LEU A 41 3.55 -46.44 16.22
N GLU A 42 3.61 -46.56 17.55
CA GLU A 42 2.89 -45.67 18.48
C GLU A 42 3.43 -44.25 18.41
N LEU A 43 4.75 -44.06 18.30
CA LEU A 43 5.35 -42.74 18.13
C LEU A 43 4.93 -42.09 16.80
N LEU A 44 4.93 -42.85 15.71
CA LEU A 44 4.48 -42.37 14.40
C LEU A 44 2.99 -42.00 14.43
N ALA A 45 2.15 -42.85 15.02
CA ALA A 45 0.73 -42.58 15.19
C ALA A 45 0.47 -41.34 16.06
N ALA A 46 1.26 -41.15 17.13
CA ALA A 46 1.19 -39.97 17.98
C ALA A 46 1.54 -38.69 17.20
N LEU A 47 2.66 -38.70 16.45
CA LEU A 47 3.08 -37.56 15.61
C LEU A 47 2.06 -37.23 14.53
N MET A 48 1.49 -38.24 13.88
CA MET A 48 0.51 -38.09 12.79
C MET A 48 -0.84 -37.52 13.26
N ASN A 49 -1.18 -37.72 14.53
CA ASN A 49 -2.39 -37.20 15.15
C ASN A 49 -2.19 -35.88 15.89
N LEU A 50 -0.98 -35.29 15.85
CA LEU A 50 -0.77 -33.93 16.36
C LEU A 50 -1.56 -32.91 15.51
N PRO A 51 -2.10 -31.85 16.13
CA PRO A 51 -2.66 -30.73 15.39
C PRO A 51 -1.54 -29.96 14.68
N ALA A 52 -1.64 -29.86 13.36
CA ALA A 52 -0.81 -28.94 12.57
C ALA A 52 -1.42 -27.52 12.56
N SER A 53 -2.74 -27.43 12.66
CA SER A 53 -3.53 -26.22 12.86
C SER A 53 -4.83 -26.59 13.57
N LYS A 54 -5.72 -25.62 13.84
CA LYS A 54 -7.08 -25.93 14.36
C LYS A 54 -7.93 -26.79 13.42
N LEU A 55 -7.67 -26.75 12.11
CA LEU A 55 -8.46 -27.47 11.10
C LEU A 55 -7.74 -28.69 10.52
N SER A 56 -6.49 -28.95 10.90
CA SER A 56 -5.65 -29.94 10.22
C SER A 56 -4.75 -30.70 11.16
N LEU A 57 -4.60 -31.99 10.90
CA LEU A 57 -3.66 -32.89 11.58
C LEU A 57 -2.42 -33.10 10.70
N VAL A 58 -1.30 -33.50 11.31
CA VAL A 58 -0.03 -33.76 10.60
C VAL A 58 -0.20 -34.76 9.45
N LYS A 59 -1.00 -35.81 9.65
CA LYS A 59 -1.30 -36.81 8.62
C LYS A 59 -2.02 -36.27 7.39
N ASN A 60 -2.75 -35.16 7.52
CA ASN A 60 -3.54 -34.64 6.41
C ASN A 60 -2.64 -34.18 5.26
N THR A 61 -3.10 -34.39 4.03
CA THR A 61 -2.42 -33.92 2.80
C THR A 61 -2.53 -32.41 2.65
N ILE A 62 -3.56 -31.81 3.24
CA ILE A 62 -3.80 -30.37 3.22
C ILE A 62 -3.73 -29.86 4.66
N TRP A 63 -2.90 -28.85 4.90
CA TRP A 63 -2.91 -28.09 6.15
C TRP A 63 -3.52 -26.71 5.92
N ASP A 64 -4.58 -26.42 6.66
CA ASP A 64 -5.36 -25.18 6.54
C ASP A 64 -5.31 -24.38 7.85
N PHE A 65 -4.75 -23.18 7.80
CA PHE A 65 -4.63 -22.27 8.94
C PHE A 65 -5.67 -21.14 8.92
N ASN A 66 -6.70 -21.21 8.07
CA ASN A 66 -7.74 -20.18 8.00
C ASN A 66 -8.69 -20.18 9.20
N GLY A 67 -8.77 -21.28 9.96
CA GLY A 67 -9.61 -21.40 11.16
C GLY A 67 -8.95 -20.95 12.47
N GLU A 68 -7.77 -20.35 12.42
CA GLU A 68 -7.07 -19.87 13.64
C GLU A 68 -7.87 -18.78 14.36
N SER A 69 -7.69 -18.62 15.69
CA SER A 69 -8.52 -17.71 16.52
C SER A 69 -8.38 -16.22 16.19
N HIS A 70 -7.37 -15.87 15.40
CA HIS A 70 -7.09 -14.48 15.06
C HIS A 70 -7.65 -14.15 13.68
N ILE A 71 -8.30 -12.98 13.55
CA ILE A 71 -8.77 -12.48 12.26
C ILE A 71 -7.53 -12.37 11.35
N LEU A 72 -7.54 -13.08 10.22
CA LEU A 72 -6.51 -13.00 9.21
C LEU A 72 -6.77 -11.81 8.30
N ALA A 73 -5.71 -11.07 7.94
CA ALA A 73 -5.82 -10.00 6.95
C ALA A 73 -6.25 -10.59 5.60
N ARG A 74 -6.99 -9.82 4.80
CA ARG A 74 -7.55 -10.29 3.52
C ARG A 74 -6.51 -10.92 2.58
N ASP A 75 -5.31 -10.34 2.54
CA ASP A 75 -4.18 -10.84 1.72
C ASP A 75 -3.57 -12.15 2.18
N ILE A 76 -3.93 -12.60 3.37
CA ILE A 76 -3.40 -13.79 4.02
C ILE A 76 -4.45 -14.91 4.02
N GLN A 77 -5.73 -14.56 4.00
CA GLN A 77 -6.84 -15.50 3.91
C GLN A 77 -6.79 -16.33 2.62
N GLY A 78 -7.25 -17.57 2.71
CA GLY A 78 -7.32 -18.52 1.60
C GLY A 78 -6.01 -19.24 1.35
N SER A 79 -5.55 -19.24 0.10
CA SER A 79 -4.45 -20.10 -0.38
C SER A 79 -3.10 -19.79 0.28
N LYS A 80 -2.86 -18.56 0.73
CA LYS A 80 -1.61 -18.20 1.40
C LYS A 80 -1.46 -18.90 2.75
N SER A 81 -2.56 -19.07 3.49
CA SER A 81 -2.64 -19.77 4.77
C SER A 81 -2.92 -21.27 4.66
N ARG A 82 -2.83 -21.84 3.45
CA ARG A 82 -3.00 -23.27 3.20
C ARG A 82 -1.77 -23.84 2.50
N ILE A 83 -1.34 -25.03 2.86
CA ILE A 83 -0.37 -25.80 2.05
C ILE A 83 -1.00 -27.13 1.66
N ASP A 84 -0.90 -27.45 0.37
CA ASP A 84 -1.34 -28.72 -0.19
C ASP A 84 -0.09 -29.52 -0.53
N PHE A 85 0.13 -30.63 0.16
CA PHE A 85 1.26 -31.51 -0.08
C PHE A 85 1.01 -32.46 -1.25
N GLY A 86 -0.25 -32.66 -1.64
CA GLY A 86 -0.65 -33.61 -2.69
C GLY A 86 -0.20 -33.21 -4.09
N ILE A 87 0.11 -31.93 -4.30
CA ILE A 87 0.63 -31.41 -5.57
C ILE A 87 2.09 -31.81 -5.84
N TYR A 88 2.78 -32.38 -4.84
CA TYR A 88 4.18 -32.76 -4.92
C TYR A 88 4.32 -34.28 -5.06
N GLU A 89 3.84 -34.80 -6.20
CA GLU A 89 3.69 -36.25 -6.46
C GLU A 89 5.00 -37.03 -6.45
N SER A 90 6.13 -36.37 -6.69
CA SER A 90 7.44 -37.02 -6.75
C SER A 90 8.08 -37.21 -5.37
N LEU A 91 7.56 -36.58 -4.32
CA LEU A 91 8.04 -36.79 -2.95
C LEU A 91 7.61 -38.16 -2.46
N ASN A 92 8.54 -38.94 -1.91
CA ASN A 92 8.16 -40.11 -1.14
C ASN A 92 7.63 -39.70 0.25
N SER A 93 6.97 -40.66 0.90
CA SER A 93 6.35 -40.49 2.22
C SER A 93 7.36 -40.09 3.31
N THR A 94 8.59 -40.57 3.21
CA THR A 94 9.67 -40.32 4.19
C THR A 94 10.21 -38.90 4.09
N ILE A 95 10.50 -38.41 2.88
CA ILE A 95 10.89 -37.00 2.65
C ILE A 95 9.75 -36.06 3.00
N LEU A 96 8.51 -36.41 2.64
CA LEU A 96 7.33 -35.61 3.00
C LEU A 96 7.17 -35.51 4.52
N PHE A 97 7.40 -36.60 5.25
CA PHE A 97 7.41 -36.60 6.71
C PHE A 97 8.47 -35.64 7.27
N GLU A 98 9.71 -35.70 6.77
CA GLU A 98 10.78 -34.80 7.22
C GLU A 98 10.42 -33.32 7.01
N LEU A 99 9.84 -32.99 5.85
CA LEU A 99 9.39 -31.63 5.54
C LEU A 99 8.27 -31.17 6.49
N LYS A 100 7.29 -32.04 6.77
CA LYS A 100 6.20 -31.74 7.72
C LYS A 100 6.72 -31.51 9.13
N ILE A 101 7.65 -32.33 9.60
CA ILE A 101 8.25 -32.16 10.94
C ILE A 101 9.11 -30.89 11.00
N ALA A 102 9.85 -30.56 9.94
CA ALA A 102 10.61 -29.30 9.88
C ALA A 102 9.70 -28.07 9.94
N ILE A 103 8.54 -28.10 9.26
CA ILE A 103 7.52 -27.05 9.35
C ILE A 103 7.00 -26.92 10.79
N LEU A 104 6.65 -28.03 11.43
CA LEU A 104 6.19 -28.04 12.83
C LEU A 104 7.24 -27.50 13.80
N CYS A 105 8.52 -27.85 13.63
CA CYS A 105 9.59 -27.31 14.45
C CYS A 105 9.66 -25.79 14.37
N MET A 106 9.44 -25.23 13.17
CA MET A 106 9.46 -23.77 12.98
C MET A 106 8.23 -23.07 13.58
N LEU A 107 7.10 -23.78 13.72
CA LEU A 107 5.88 -23.25 14.33
C LEU A 107 5.92 -23.36 15.87
N GLU A 108 6.25 -24.53 16.40
CA GLU A 108 6.10 -24.85 17.82
C GLU A 108 7.36 -24.57 18.65
N ILE A 109 8.55 -24.81 18.08
CA ILE A 109 9.84 -24.67 18.78
C ILE A 109 10.86 -23.83 17.99
N PRO A 110 10.50 -22.62 17.51
CA PRO A 110 11.38 -21.79 16.68
C PRO A 110 12.71 -21.44 17.37
N GLY A 111 12.73 -21.37 18.70
CA GLY A 111 13.93 -21.09 19.50
C GLY A 111 14.97 -22.23 19.47
N ALA A 112 14.53 -23.47 19.27
CA ALA A 112 15.43 -24.64 19.21
C ALA A 112 16.24 -24.67 17.91
N LEU A 113 15.67 -24.20 16.80
CA LEU A 113 16.32 -24.23 15.48
C LEU A 113 17.55 -23.33 15.40
N ARG A 114 17.59 -22.22 16.15
CA ARG A 114 18.69 -21.22 16.17
C ARG A 114 19.26 -20.83 14.79
N HIS A 115 18.45 -20.94 13.73
CA HIS A 115 18.86 -20.65 12.35
C HIS A 115 19.07 -19.15 12.07
N THR A 116 18.67 -18.28 13.01
CA THR A 116 18.92 -16.83 12.99
C THR A 116 19.58 -16.39 14.30
N LYS A 117 20.33 -15.28 14.26
CA LYS A 117 21.08 -14.74 15.42
C LYS A 117 20.20 -14.45 16.65
N LYS A 118 18.90 -14.23 16.46
CA LYS A 118 17.93 -14.01 17.55
C LYS A 118 16.72 -14.94 17.34
N PRO A 119 16.30 -15.73 18.34
CA PRO A 119 15.14 -16.60 18.22
C PRO A 119 13.89 -15.74 17.96
N ARG A 120 13.16 -16.06 16.88
CA ARG A 120 11.98 -15.30 16.45
C ARG A 120 10.82 -16.25 16.22
N SER A 121 9.67 -15.94 16.81
CA SER A 121 8.42 -16.62 16.47
C SER A 121 7.94 -16.15 15.11
N TYR A 122 7.60 -17.09 14.23
CA TYR A 122 7.04 -16.80 12.91
C TYR A 122 5.53 -17.02 12.91
N LYS A 123 4.81 -16.24 12.11
CA LYS A 123 3.39 -16.50 11.87
C LYS A 123 3.25 -17.69 10.92
N PRO A 124 2.17 -18.49 11.01
CA PRO A 124 2.01 -19.69 10.18
C PRO A 124 2.23 -19.45 8.68
N HIS A 125 1.56 -18.45 8.10
CA HIS A 125 1.72 -18.12 6.68
C HIS A 125 3.16 -17.73 6.27
N THR A 126 3.97 -17.18 7.18
CA THR A 126 5.39 -16.90 6.88
C THR A 126 6.19 -18.21 6.78
N VAL A 127 5.93 -19.17 7.67
CA VAL A 127 6.53 -20.50 7.61
C VAL A 127 6.08 -21.22 6.32
N LEU A 128 4.79 -21.17 6.00
CA LEU A 128 4.27 -21.77 4.77
C LEU A 128 4.89 -21.14 3.52
N ASP A 129 5.05 -19.81 3.45
CA ASP A 129 5.71 -19.15 2.32
C ASP A 129 7.16 -19.62 2.14
N ILE A 130 7.90 -19.85 3.25
CA ILE A 130 9.26 -20.39 3.22
C ILE A 130 9.25 -21.80 2.62
N PHE A 131 8.45 -22.71 3.14
CA PHE A 131 8.44 -24.10 2.67
C PHE A 131 7.82 -24.27 1.28
N LYS A 132 6.82 -23.46 0.90
CA LYS A 132 6.30 -23.40 -0.48
C LYS A 132 7.35 -22.96 -1.50
N SER A 133 8.41 -22.27 -1.07
CA SER A 133 9.55 -21.95 -1.93
C SER A 133 10.56 -23.10 -2.04
N VAL A 134 10.73 -23.91 -1.00
CA VAL A 134 11.73 -25.00 -0.94
C VAL A 134 11.21 -26.31 -1.53
N ILE A 135 10.00 -26.73 -1.17
CA ILE A 135 9.44 -28.04 -1.55
C ILE A 135 9.42 -28.27 -3.06
N PRO A 136 9.07 -27.28 -3.92
CA PRO A 136 9.10 -27.48 -5.38
C PRO A 136 10.47 -27.89 -5.91
N PHE A 137 11.56 -27.33 -5.38
CA PHE A 137 12.91 -27.67 -5.79
C PHE A 137 13.27 -29.10 -5.39
N ILE A 138 12.94 -29.49 -4.15
CA ILE A 138 13.12 -30.86 -3.67
C ILE A 138 12.28 -31.85 -4.49
N ASN A 139 11.03 -31.52 -4.79
CA ASN A 139 10.15 -32.35 -5.62
C ASN A 139 10.74 -32.57 -7.01
N GLN A 140 11.35 -31.55 -7.61
CA GLN A 140 12.01 -31.67 -8.91
C GLN A 140 13.25 -32.56 -8.85
N MET A 141 14.08 -32.41 -7.79
CA MET A 141 15.21 -33.32 -7.54
C MET A 141 14.75 -34.78 -7.40
N CYS A 142 13.64 -35.02 -6.68
CA CYS A 142 13.04 -36.36 -6.56
C CYS A 142 12.55 -36.88 -7.91
N ALA A 143 11.86 -36.04 -8.70
CA ALA A 143 11.36 -36.39 -10.02
C ALA A 143 12.50 -36.84 -10.95
N ARG A 144 13.61 -36.08 -10.98
CA ARG A 144 14.79 -36.45 -11.77
C ARG A 144 15.36 -37.79 -11.32
N LYS A 145 15.54 -38.00 -10.01
CA LYS A 145 16.08 -39.28 -9.49
C LYS A 145 15.19 -40.48 -9.77
N ARG A 146 13.86 -40.30 -9.71
CA ARG A 146 12.90 -41.34 -10.12
C ARG A 146 13.05 -41.70 -11.60
N VAL A 147 13.29 -40.71 -12.48
CA VAL A 147 13.54 -40.96 -13.91
C VAL A 147 14.90 -41.63 -14.14
N GLU A 148 15.96 -41.19 -13.44
CA GLU A 148 17.32 -41.71 -13.60
C GLU A 148 17.48 -43.16 -13.10
N HIS A 149 16.83 -43.51 -12.00
CA HIS A 149 17.05 -44.81 -11.33
C HIS A 149 15.82 -45.73 -11.33
N GLY A 150 14.66 -45.21 -11.71
CA GLY A 150 13.37 -45.89 -11.60
C GLY A 150 12.75 -45.77 -10.21
N ASP A 151 11.41 -45.77 -10.16
CA ASP A 151 10.65 -45.58 -8.91
C ASP A 151 11.00 -46.57 -7.81
N ARG A 152 11.11 -47.86 -8.15
CA ARG A 152 11.43 -48.91 -7.16
C ARG A 152 12.79 -48.69 -6.50
N PHE A 153 13.79 -48.28 -7.28
CA PHE A 153 15.11 -48.00 -6.72
C PHE A 153 15.09 -46.73 -5.88
N PHE A 154 14.39 -45.69 -6.34
CA PHE A 154 14.26 -44.44 -5.60
C PHE A 154 13.63 -44.66 -4.22
N GLU A 155 12.51 -45.39 -4.16
CA GLU A 155 11.84 -45.73 -2.89
C GLU A 155 12.72 -46.56 -1.96
N GLY A 156 13.61 -47.40 -2.51
CA GLY A 156 14.52 -48.26 -1.74
C GLY A 156 15.89 -47.63 -1.40
N SER A 157 16.20 -46.42 -1.87
CA SER A 157 17.54 -45.82 -1.71
C SER A 157 17.57 -44.37 -1.24
N HIS A 158 16.49 -43.61 -1.43
CA HIS A 158 16.42 -42.18 -1.09
C HIS A 158 15.39 -41.95 0.03
N PHE A 159 15.71 -42.41 1.25
CA PHE A 159 14.80 -42.35 2.39
C PHE A 159 14.80 -41.00 3.12
N SER A 160 15.77 -40.12 2.83
CA SER A 160 15.93 -38.83 3.50
C SER A 160 16.37 -37.74 2.53
N LEU A 161 16.05 -36.49 2.89
CA LEU A 161 16.67 -35.31 2.25
C LEU A 161 18.20 -35.33 2.32
N ALA A 162 18.78 -36.05 3.29
CA ALA A 162 20.21 -36.19 3.44
C ALA A 162 20.85 -37.15 2.39
N ASP A 163 20.05 -37.83 1.56
CA ASP A 163 20.55 -38.78 0.55
C ASP A 163 20.90 -38.12 -0.78
N PHE A 164 20.51 -36.85 -0.97
CA PHE A 164 20.89 -36.08 -2.15
C PHE A 164 22.34 -35.57 -2.04
N THR A 165 23.06 -35.66 -3.15
CA THR A 165 24.46 -35.24 -3.28
C THR A 165 24.57 -33.78 -3.74
N GLU A 166 25.74 -33.17 -3.60
CA GLU A 166 26.00 -31.81 -4.12
C GLU A 166 25.70 -31.69 -5.63
N GLN A 167 26.05 -32.73 -6.40
CA GLN A 167 25.80 -32.77 -7.83
C GLN A 167 24.31 -32.69 -8.14
N ASP A 168 23.46 -33.28 -7.29
CA ASP A 168 22.02 -33.23 -7.48
C ASP A 168 21.46 -31.81 -7.35
N TYR A 169 21.99 -31.02 -6.41
CA TYR A 169 21.63 -29.61 -6.27
C TYR A 169 22.11 -28.78 -7.47
N ARG A 170 23.34 -29.02 -7.94
CA ARG A 170 23.95 -28.30 -9.07
C ARG A 170 23.15 -28.51 -10.36
N THR A 171 22.92 -29.78 -10.71
CA THR A 171 22.18 -30.14 -11.92
C THR A 171 20.74 -29.64 -11.87
N GLU A 172 20.07 -29.73 -10.72
CA GLU A 172 18.68 -29.27 -10.64
C GLU A 172 18.55 -27.75 -10.72
N ALA A 173 19.48 -27.00 -10.12
CA ALA A 173 19.46 -25.54 -10.16
C ALA A 173 19.51 -25.00 -11.60
N GLU A 174 20.26 -25.65 -12.50
CA GLU A 174 20.38 -25.28 -13.92
C GLU A 174 19.08 -25.41 -14.70
N VAL A 175 18.19 -26.31 -14.29
CA VAL A 175 16.92 -26.57 -14.98
C VAL A 175 15.69 -26.06 -14.22
N PHE A 176 15.86 -25.58 -12.99
CA PHE A 176 14.75 -25.10 -12.15
C PHE A 176 14.08 -23.85 -12.74
N ASP A 177 12.79 -23.96 -13.04
CA ASP A 177 12.05 -22.90 -13.74
C ASP A 177 11.67 -21.71 -12.87
N ARG A 178 11.66 -21.87 -11.54
CA ARG A 178 11.31 -20.77 -10.62
C ARG A 178 12.55 -19.98 -10.22
N ALA A 179 12.38 -18.69 -9.97
CA ALA A 179 13.47 -17.85 -9.48
C ALA A 179 13.95 -18.28 -8.08
N PHE A 180 15.27 -18.40 -7.92
CA PHE A 180 15.93 -18.51 -6.63
C PHE A 180 15.82 -17.19 -5.87
N ARG A 181 15.30 -17.26 -4.63
CA ARG A 181 15.00 -16.11 -3.78
C ARG A 181 15.54 -16.34 -2.37
N GLY A 182 15.81 -15.26 -1.63
CA GLY A 182 16.26 -15.35 -0.24
C GLY A 182 15.31 -16.12 0.71
N VAL A 183 14.01 -16.19 0.36
CA VAL A 183 13.03 -17.00 1.11
C VAL A 183 13.36 -18.51 1.02
N MET A 184 13.83 -18.99 -0.13
CA MET A 184 14.27 -20.37 -0.30
C MET A 184 15.54 -20.64 0.49
N LEU A 185 16.49 -19.70 0.49
CA LEU A 185 17.71 -19.78 1.30
C LEU A 185 17.38 -19.94 2.80
N ASN A 186 16.45 -19.13 3.32
CA ASN A 186 16.00 -19.25 4.71
C ASN A 186 15.43 -20.65 5.02
N GLY A 187 14.67 -21.24 4.09
CA GLY A 187 14.13 -22.58 4.29
C GLY A 187 15.21 -23.66 4.33
N PHE A 188 16.24 -23.56 3.48
CA PHE A 188 17.40 -24.46 3.56
C PHE A 188 18.25 -24.23 4.82
N GLN A 189 18.35 -23.01 5.33
CA GLN A 189 18.98 -22.74 6.63
C GLN A 189 18.22 -23.41 7.78
N VAL A 190 16.88 -23.43 7.73
CA VAL A 190 16.06 -24.18 8.68
C VAL A 190 16.33 -25.67 8.58
N LEU A 191 16.29 -26.25 7.37
CA LEU A 191 16.58 -27.67 7.13
C LEU A 191 17.99 -28.06 7.56
N ARG A 192 18.96 -27.15 7.48
CA ARG A 192 20.35 -27.37 7.92
C ARG A 192 20.61 -27.01 9.39
N SER A 193 19.56 -26.69 10.15
CA SER A 193 19.73 -26.35 11.57
C SER A 193 20.27 -27.53 12.37
N HIS A 194 21.15 -27.22 13.33
CA HIS A 194 21.75 -28.23 14.20
C HIS A 194 20.70 -29.10 14.89
N PHE A 195 19.60 -28.49 15.35
CA PHE A 195 18.50 -29.20 15.98
C PHE A 195 17.87 -30.27 15.09
N LEU A 196 17.60 -29.99 13.80
CA LEU A 196 17.02 -30.99 12.91
C LEU A 196 18.03 -32.08 12.53
N VAL A 197 19.32 -31.74 12.41
CA VAL A 197 20.39 -32.72 12.20
C VAL A 197 20.52 -33.68 13.41
N GLU A 198 20.34 -33.15 14.62
CA GLU A 198 20.42 -33.95 15.84
C GLU A 198 19.18 -34.82 16.07
N ASN A 199 17.98 -34.39 15.65
CA ASN A 199 16.74 -35.02 16.09
C ASN A 199 15.89 -35.64 14.96
N LEU A 200 16.07 -35.21 13.70
CA LEU A 200 15.25 -35.63 12.57
C LEU A 200 16.05 -36.41 11.51
N PHE A 201 17.13 -35.83 11.00
CA PHE A 201 17.89 -36.40 9.88
C PHE A 201 18.85 -37.50 10.32
N PRO A 202 19.11 -38.53 9.47
CA PRO A 202 20.05 -39.60 9.79
C PRO A 202 21.49 -39.08 9.79
N ARG A 203 21.79 -38.15 8.89
CA ARG A 203 23.08 -37.45 8.74
C ARG A 203 22.83 -35.99 8.34
N PRO A 204 23.82 -35.10 8.49
CA PRO A 204 23.68 -33.72 8.03
C PRO A 204 23.38 -33.68 6.53
N LEU A 205 22.50 -32.76 6.11
CA LEU A 205 22.32 -32.45 4.70
C LEU A 205 23.63 -31.92 4.13
N VAL A 206 23.92 -32.25 2.87
CA VAL A 206 25.08 -31.73 2.15
C VAL A 206 25.06 -30.19 2.17
N TYR A 207 26.18 -29.61 2.59
CA TYR A 207 26.36 -28.17 2.50
C TYR A 207 26.62 -27.78 1.05
N VAL A 208 25.68 -27.04 0.47
CA VAL A 208 25.78 -26.49 -0.88
C VAL A 208 25.58 -24.99 -0.78
N ASP A 209 26.48 -24.23 -1.40
CA ASP A 209 26.34 -22.79 -1.56
C ASP A 209 25.27 -22.49 -2.63
N LEU A 210 24.03 -22.44 -2.15
CA LEU A 210 22.86 -22.26 -3.00
C LEU A 210 22.90 -20.94 -3.77
N GLU A 211 23.55 -19.89 -3.28
CA GLU A 211 23.61 -18.60 -3.98
C GLU A 211 24.49 -18.67 -5.23
N ASN A 212 25.48 -19.56 -5.22
CA ASN A 212 26.48 -19.73 -6.27
C ASN A 212 26.12 -20.80 -7.32
N LEU A 213 24.97 -21.45 -7.21
CA LEU A 213 24.51 -22.42 -8.20
C LEU A 213 24.06 -21.76 -9.52
N GLY A 214 24.06 -22.56 -10.60
CA GLY A 214 23.72 -22.16 -11.97
C GLY A 214 22.24 -21.89 -12.23
N TRP A 215 21.53 -21.21 -11.33
CA TRP A 215 20.09 -20.95 -11.48
C TRP A 215 19.74 -20.20 -12.78
N LYS A 216 18.72 -20.67 -13.50
CA LYS A 216 18.12 -19.92 -14.63
C LYS A 216 17.76 -18.47 -14.25
N GLN A 217 17.24 -18.29 -13.04
CA GLN A 217 16.88 -16.98 -12.49
C GLN A 217 17.35 -16.88 -11.03
N ASN A 218 18.33 -16.00 -10.76
CA ASN A 218 18.88 -15.77 -9.42
C ASN A 218 18.57 -14.34 -8.94
N SER A 219 17.50 -14.17 -8.16
CA SER A 219 17.09 -12.86 -7.64
C SER A 219 17.95 -12.36 -6.46
N VAL A 220 18.84 -13.19 -5.91
CA VAL A 220 19.73 -12.81 -4.81
C VAL A 220 20.97 -12.08 -5.34
N LYS A 221 21.61 -12.64 -6.37
CA LYS A 221 22.77 -12.05 -7.03
C LYS A 221 22.41 -11.03 -8.10
N ASN A 222 21.49 -11.39 -8.99
CA ASN A 222 21.05 -10.53 -10.09
C ASN A 222 19.79 -9.80 -9.64
N LYS A 223 19.94 -8.90 -8.66
CA LYS A 223 18.87 -7.95 -8.35
C LYS A 223 18.62 -7.16 -9.63
N GLN A 224 17.46 -7.33 -10.26
CA GLN A 224 17.06 -6.47 -11.36
C GLN A 224 17.13 -5.03 -10.86
N THR A 225 18.02 -4.22 -11.44
CA THR A 225 18.04 -2.78 -11.22
C THR A 225 16.68 -2.28 -11.71
N ARG A 226 15.82 -1.92 -10.77
CA ARG A 226 14.47 -1.46 -11.09
C ARG A 226 14.59 -0.13 -11.82
N THR A 227 14.23 -0.12 -13.09
CA THR A 227 14.24 1.09 -13.91
C THR A 227 13.00 1.95 -13.70
N ARG A 228 11.90 1.36 -13.22
CA ARG A 228 10.62 2.03 -12.97
C ARG A 228 10.53 2.55 -11.54
N SER A 229 9.94 3.73 -11.38
CA SER A 229 9.76 4.38 -10.07
C SER A 229 8.68 3.67 -9.24
N LYS A 230 8.91 3.55 -7.92
CA LYS A 230 7.92 2.99 -6.98
C LYS A 230 6.88 4.02 -6.51
N TRP A 231 7.08 5.30 -6.83
CA TRP A 231 6.22 6.41 -6.43
C TRP A 231 6.00 7.37 -7.61
N PHE A 232 4.97 8.21 -7.49
CA PHE A 232 4.61 9.17 -8.53
C PHE A 232 5.57 10.36 -8.54
N SER A 233 5.95 10.79 -9.75
CA SER A 233 6.51 12.13 -9.97
C SER A 233 5.46 13.20 -9.61
N ASN A 234 5.88 14.45 -9.44
CA ASN A 234 4.95 15.53 -9.09
C ASN A 234 3.85 15.69 -10.15
N LYS A 235 4.24 15.69 -11.42
CA LYS A 235 3.33 15.79 -12.56
C LYS A 235 2.25 14.70 -12.52
N ILE A 236 2.65 13.45 -12.29
CA ILE A 236 1.71 12.33 -12.24
C ILE A 236 0.82 12.43 -11.00
N PHE A 237 1.38 12.83 -9.85
CA PHE A 237 0.62 13.02 -8.63
C PHE A 237 -0.45 14.12 -8.77
N GLU A 238 -0.10 15.29 -9.29
CA GLU A 238 -1.03 16.41 -9.50
C GLU A 238 -2.12 16.05 -10.51
N LYS A 239 -1.75 15.45 -11.65
CA LYS A 239 -2.70 15.00 -12.67
C LYS A 239 -3.67 13.97 -12.10
N SER A 240 -3.16 12.94 -11.43
CA SER A 240 -3.98 11.88 -10.84
C SER A 240 -4.90 12.41 -9.74
N SER A 241 -4.38 13.29 -8.88
CA SER A 241 -5.16 13.96 -7.85
C SER A 241 -6.29 14.78 -8.45
N ARG A 242 -6.00 15.60 -9.48
CA ARG A 242 -7.02 16.42 -10.16
C ARG A 242 -8.10 15.57 -10.81
N GLU A 243 -7.74 14.59 -11.64
CA GLU A 243 -8.71 13.75 -12.35
C GLU A 243 -9.55 12.90 -11.37
N GLY A 244 -8.92 12.38 -10.31
CA GLY A 244 -9.62 11.65 -9.26
C GLY A 244 -10.63 12.52 -8.52
N SER A 245 -10.23 13.72 -8.12
CA SER A 245 -11.10 14.67 -7.42
C SER A 245 -12.25 15.16 -8.29
N PHE A 246 -11.98 15.49 -9.56
CA PHE A 246 -13.01 15.91 -10.51
C PHE A 246 -14.04 14.81 -10.75
N ALA A 247 -13.62 13.56 -10.95
CA ALA A 247 -14.54 12.44 -11.15
C ALA A 247 -15.48 12.26 -9.94
N VAL A 248 -14.96 12.34 -8.72
CA VAL A 248 -15.75 12.20 -7.48
C VAL A 248 -16.76 13.35 -7.34
N VAL A 249 -16.30 14.59 -7.48
CA VAL A 249 -17.14 15.78 -7.29
C VAL A 249 -18.19 15.90 -8.40
N ASP A 250 -17.84 15.60 -9.66
CA ASP A 250 -18.78 15.55 -10.79
C ASP A 250 -19.92 14.56 -10.54
N PHE A 251 -19.58 13.37 -10.04
CA PHE A 251 -20.57 12.34 -9.70
C PHE A 251 -21.52 12.78 -8.59
N LEU A 252 -21.00 13.37 -7.50
CA LEU A 252 -21.82 13.89 -6.41
C LEU A 252 -22.71 15.04 -6.88
N LYS A 253 -22.17 15.96 -7.68
CA LYS A 253 -22.90 17.08 -8.27
C LYS A 253 -24.06 16.60 -9.14
N ALA A 254 -23.83 15.62 -10.02
CA ALA A 254 -24.88 15.05 -10.88
C ALA A 254 -26.00 14.36 -10.10
N LEU A 255 -25.68 13.79 -8.94
CA LEU A 255 -26.65 13.22 -8.00
C LEU A 255 -27.23 14.24 -7.02
N LYS A 256 -26.87 15.53 -7.12
CA LYS A 256 -27.33 16.59 -6.21
C LYS A 256 -27.04 16.27 -4.74
N GLU A 257 -25.89 15.67 -4.47
CA GLU A 257 -25.43 15.36 -3.12
C GLU A 257 -24.63 16.55 -2.57
N ASP A 258 -24.63 16.72 -1.24
CA ASP A 258 -23.75 17.71 -0.60
C ASP A 258 -22.28 17.37 -0.85
N ILE A 259 -21.49 18.40 -1.13
CA ILE A 259 -20.05 18.33 -1.48
C ILE A 259 -19.28 19.07 -0.39
N SER A 260 -18.27 18.42 0.19
CA SER A 260 -17.43 19.00 1.24
C SER A 260 -16.30 19.84 0.64
N ASP A 261 -15.70 19.39 -0.47
CA ASP A 261 -14.61 20.08 -1.16
C ASP A 261 -15.13 21.13 -2.16
N GLN A 262 -15.40 22.32 -1.63
CA GLN A 262 -15.87 23.47 -2.41
C GLN A 262 -14.80 24.04 -3.36
N ASP A 263 -13.51 23.83 -3.07
CA ASP A 263 -12.42 24.28 -3.93
C ASP A 263 -12.36 23.45 -5.22
N THR A 264 -12.47 22.12 -5.10
CA THR A 264 -12.54 21.23 -6.27
C THR A 264 -13.81 21.50 -7.10
N LEU A 265 -14.96 21.72 -6.46
CA LEU A 265 -16.20 22.07 -7.16
C LEU A 265 -16.05 23.34 -8.01
N SER A 266 -15.43 24.38 -7.45
CA SER A 266 -15.21 25.64 -8.17
C SER A 266 -14.27 25.46 -9.37
N ARG A 267 -13.22 24.64 -9.23
CA ARG A 267 -12.27 24.33 -10.31
C ARG A 267 -12.89 23.47 -11.41
N LEU A 268 -13.73 22.52 -11.04
CA LEU A 268 -14.48 21.66 -11.96
C LEU A 268 -15.39 22.51 -12.86
N ASP A 269 -16.10 23.46 -12.26
CA ASP A 269 -17.02 24.36 -12.96
C ASP A 269 -16.28 25.29 -13.93
N MET A 270 -15.12 25.82 -13.51
CA MET A 270 -14.25 26.64 -14.36
C MET A 270 -13.72 25.84 -15.57
N MET A 271 -13.37 24.56 -15.37
CA MET A 271 -12.82 23.70 -16.42
C MET A 271 -13.89 23.09 -17.34
N GLY A 272 -15.18 23.27 -17.04
CA GLY A 272 -16.28 22.68 -17.82
C GLY A 272 -16.26 21.15 -17.83
N TYR A 273 -15.74 20.52 -16.77
CA TYR A 273 -15.68 19.06 -16.67
C TYR A 273 -17.08 18.51 -16.38
N ASP A 274 -17.59 17.64 -17.26
CA ASP A 274 -18.98 17.18 -17.24
C ASP A 274 -19.11 15.73 -17.77
N GLN A 275 -18.39 14.80 -17.13
CA GLN A 275 -18.37 13.38 -17.54
C GLN A 275 -19.64 12.65 -17.08
N ALA A 276 -20.18 13.04 -15.93
CA ALA A 276 -21.42 12.50 -15.38
C ALA A 276 -22.59 12.71 -16.35
N LYS A 277 -22.69 13.89 -16.99
CA LYS A 277 -23.73 14.14 -17.99
C LYS A 277 -23.52 13.34 -19.27
N LYS A 278 -22.28 13.12 -19.72
CA LYS A 278 -21.99 12.22 -20.85
C LYS A 278 -22.45 10.80 -20.55
N ALA A 279 -22.22 10.31 -19.33
CA ALA A 279 -22.74 9.05 -18.81
C ALA A 279 -24.23 9.11 -18.42
N LYS A 280 -24.92 10.24 -18.65
CA LYS A 280 -26.33 10.48 -18.36
C LYS A 280 -26.73 10.17 -16.91
N ILE A 281 -25.83 10.44 -15.97
CA ILE A 281 -26.07 10.26 -14.55
C ILE A 281 -27.10 11.27 -14.06
N THR A 282 -28.15 10.74 -13.44
CA THR A 282 -29.15 11.48 -12.68
C THR A 282 -29.59 10.58 -11.52
N ARG A 283 -30.17 11.14 -10.45
CA ARG A 283 -30.74 10.32 -9.36
C ARG A 283 -31.66 9.22 -9.88
N ARG A 284 -32.52 9.56 -10.85
CA ARG A 284 -33.45 8.62 -11.49
C ARG A 284 -32.74 7.48 -12.22
N ASN A 285 -31.78 7.79 -13.10
CA ASN A 285 -31.05 6.76 -13.83
C ASN A 285 -30.21 5.89 -12.88
N TYR A 286 -29.65 6.48 -11.84
CA TYR A 286 -28.91 5.74 -10.83
C TYR A 286 -29.83 4.80 -10.03
N ASP A 287 -31.01 5.24 -9.62
CA ASP A 287 -32.01 4.41 -8.94
C ASP A 287 -32.45 3.21 -9.80
N ILE A 288 -32.66 3.43 -11.10
CA ILE A 288 -32.97 2.33 -12.03
C ILE A 288 -31.82 1.32 -12.08
N TYR A 289 -30.58 1.79 -12.12
CA TYR A 289 -29.41 0.91 -12.08
C TYR A 289 -29.35 0.12 -10.75
N VAL A 290 -29.56 0.77 -9.60
CA VAL A 290 -29.61 0.11 -8.28
C VAL A 290 -30.69 -0.96 -8.25
N ALA A 291 -31.92 -0.63 -8.69
CA ALA A 291 -33.04 -1.55 -8.73
C ALA A 291 -32.73 -2.79 -9.60
N ILE A 292 -32.21 -2.60 -10.81
CA ILE A 292 -31.82 -3.70 -11.71
C ILE A 292 -30.76 -4.61 -11.06
N ARG A 293 -29.75 -4.00 -10.44
CA ARG A 293 -28.64 -4.74 -9.82
C ARG A 293 -29.08 -5.57 -8.63
N LEU A 294 -29.92 -5.03 -7.76
CA LEU A 294 -30.43 -5.74 -6.59
C LEU A 294 -31.44 -6.84 -6.99
N THR A 295 -32.43 -6.51 -7.82
CA THR A 295 -33.42 -7.50 -8.31
C THR A 295 -32.78 -8.67 -9.02
N SER A 296 -31.75 -8.43 -9.86
CA SER A 296 -31.00 -9.52 -10.54
C SER A 296 -30.25 -10.45 -9.58
N ARG A 297 -30.04 -10.05 -8.31
CA ARG A 297 -29.46 -10.88 -7.25
C ARG A 297 -30.48 -11.46 -6.28
N GLY A 298 -31.77 -11.21 -6.49
CA GLY A 298 -32.87 -11.81 -5.74
C GLY A 298 -33.44 -10.95 -4.61
N TYR A 299 -33.15 -9.65 -4.58
CA TYR A 299 -33.81 -8.73 -3.64
C TYR A 299 -35.26 -8.48 -4.07
N THR A 300 -36.17 -8.43 -3.09
CA THR A 300 -37.57 -8.03 -3.26
C THR A 300 -37.72 -6.51 -3.39
N GLY A 301 -38.88 -6.02 -3.84
CA GLY A 301 -39.09 -4.58 -4.01
C GLY A 301 -39.01 -3.80 -2.69
N LEU A 302 -39.52 -4.38 -1.60
CA LEU A 302 -39.44 -3.80 -0.26
C LEU A 302 -38.00 -3.74 0.26
N GLU A 303 -37.15 -4.70 -0.10
CA GLU A 303 -35.72 -4.67 0.28
C GLU A 303 -34.91 -3.68 -0.57
N VAL A 304 -35.38 -3.34 -1.78
CA VAL A 304 -34.71 -2.37 -2.66
C VAL A 304 -35.03 -0.93 -2.27
N GLU A 305 -36.26 -0.66 -1.84
CA GLU A 305 -36.79 0.68 -1.54
C GLU A 305 -35.85 1.56 -0.68
N PRO A 306 -35.24 1.08 0.42
CA PRO A 306 -34.36 1.90 1.26
C PRO A 306 -33.09 2.40 0.57
N TYR A 307 -32.73 1.81 -0.57
CA TYR A 307 -31.50 2.13 -1.32
C TYR A 307 -31.73 3.07 -2.50
N LEU A 308 -32.98 3.48 -2.76
CA LEU A 308 -33.33 4.40 -3.84
C LEU A 308 -33.47 5.83 -3.32
N TYR A 309 -33.19 6.83 -4.15
CA TYR A 309 -33.56 8.22 -3.85
C TYR A 309 -35.06 8.43 -3.93
N ASN A 310 -35.72 7.84 -4.92
CA ASN A 310 -37.17 7.91 -5.08
C ASN A 310 -37.72 6.64 -5.73
N LEU A 311 -38.66 5.98 -5.07
CA LEU A 311 -39.33 4.80 -5.60
C LEU A 311 -40.49 5.21 -6.50
N GLU A 312 -40.27 5.22 -7.81
CA GLU A 312 -41.32 5.55 -8.77
C GLU A 312 -42.34 4.39 -8.90
N PRO A 313 -43.66 4.68 -9.01
CA PRO A 313 -44.68 3.66 -9.24
C PRO A 313 -44.40 2.78 -10.47
N VAL A 314 -43.70 3.33 -11.47
CA VAL A 314 -43.34 2.62 -12.70
C VAL A 314 -42.40 1.43 -12.44
N PHE A 315 -41.69 1.38 -11.31
CA PHE A 315 -40.78 0.28 -10.98
C PHE A 315 -41.51 -0.97 -10.52
N TRP A 316 -42.72 -0.85 -9.96
CA TRP A 316 -43.46 -1.98 -9.42
C TRP A 316 -44.01 -2.91 -10.51
N SER A 317 -43.91 -4.21 -10.27
CA SER A 317 -44.54 -5.22 -11.12
C SER A 317 -46.03 -5.27 -10.85
N THR A 318 -46.83 -5.20 -11.92
CA THR A 318 -48.28 -5.40 -11.84
C THR A 318 -48.66 -6.88 -11.74
N GLN A 319 -47.75 -7.78 -12.07
CA GLN A 319 -47.97 -9.23 -12.11
C GLN A 319 -47.52 -9.92 -10.82
N ASN A 320 -46.43 -9.43 -10.20
CA ASN A 320 -45.85 -10.00 -8.99
C ASN A 320 -45.90 -8.97 -7.86
N VAL A 321 -46.90 -9.10 -6.99
CA VAL A 321 -47.09 -8.21 -5.83
C VAL A 321 -45.84 -8.23 -4.95
N GLY A 322 -45.32 -7.05 -4.59
CA GLY A 322 -44.12 -6.90 -3.76
C GLY A 322 -42.78 -7.03 -4.51
N MET A 323 -42.81 -7.24 -5.84
CA MET A 323 -41.61 -7.29 -6.69
C MET A 323 -41.53 -6.09 -7.63
N LEU A 324 -40.30 -5.70 -7.96
CA LEU A 324 -40.07 -4.75 -9.04
C LEU A 324 -40.10 -5.45 -10.40
N LYS A 325 -40.29 -4.66 -11.46
CA LYS A 325 -40.19 -5.09 -12.85
C LYS A 325 -38.77 -5.59 -13.16
N ASP A 326 -38.69 -6.49 -14.13
CA ASP A 326 -37.40 -6.98 -14.62
C ASP A 326 -36.60 -5.90 -15.36
N LYS A 327 -35.34 -6.22 -15.66
CA LYS A 327 -34.43 -5.31 -16.37
C LYS A 327 -35.02 -4.83 -17.70
N GLU A 328 -35.62 -5.73 -18.47
CA GLU A 328 -36.10 -5.41 -19.82
C GLU A 328 -37.29 -4.44 -19.77
N ALA A 329 -38.26 -4.70 -18.89
CA ALA A 329 -39.40 -3.82 -18.68
C ALA A 329 -38.99 -2.47 -18.09
N LEU A 330 -38.07 -2.45 -17.11
CA LEU A 330 -37.54 -1.20 -16.56
C LEU A 330 -36.86 -0.36 -17.63
N CYS A 331 -35.96 -0.94 -18.43
CA CYS A 331 -35.27 -0.22 -19.50
C CYS A 331 -36.24 0.29 -20.57
N LYS A 332 -37.21 -0.52 -21.01
CA LYS A 332 -38.20 -0.11 -22.03
C LYS A 332 -39.11 1.01 -21.56
N LEU A 333 -39.58 0.95 -20.31
CA LEU A 333 -40.52 1.93 -19.76
C LEU A 333 -39.84 3.26 -19.39
N THR A 334 -38.62 3.20 -18.86
CA THR A 334 -37.89 4.38 -18.40
C THR A 334 -37.06 5.03 -19.51
N ARG A 335 -36.76 4.29 -20.58
CA ARG A 335 -35.81 4.66 -21.65
C ARG A 335 -34.41 5.01 -21.09
N ALA A 336 -34.09 4.52 -19.90
CA ALA A 336 -32.80 4.77 -19.28
C ALA A 336 -31.71 3.90 -19.96
N PRO A 337 -30.57 4.50 -20.38
CA PRO A 337 -29.47 3.75 -20.97
C PRO A 337 -28.75 2.97 -19.87
N MET A 338 -28.97 1.65 -19.84
CA MET A 338 -28.30 0.70 -18.95
C MET A 338 -27.24 -0.07 -19.74
N ASP A 339 -26.33 0.68 -20.36
CA ASP A 339 -25.26 0.19 -21.23
C ASP A 339 -23.97 -0.11 -20.46
N ASN A 340 -22.98 -0.62 -21.18
CA ASN A 340 -21.66 -0.90 -20.62
C ASN A 340 -20.92 0.40 -20.25
N ASP A 341 -21.20 1.51 -20.94
CA ASP A 341 -20.58 2.81 -20.69
C ASP A 341 -20.93 3.34 -19.28
N LEU A 342 -22.20 3.20 -18.86
CA LEU A 342 -22.61 3.51 -17.49
C LEU A 342 -21.85 2.65 -16.46
N TYR A 343 -21.71 1.34 -16.71
CA TYR A 343 -20.97 0.45 -15.81
C TYR A 343 -19.49 0.83 -15.71
N GLU A 344 -18.86 1.15 -16.84
CA GLU A 344 -17.47 1.59 -16.91
C GLU A 344 -17.24 2.95 -16.24
N TYR A 345 -18.21 3.86 -16.35
CA TYR A 345 -18.21 5.14 -15.65
C TYR A 345 -18.30 4.93 -14.14
N LEU A 346 -19.29 4.17 -13.64
CA LEU A 346 -19.43 3.88 -12.19
C LEU A 346 -18.21 3.13 -11.63
N THR A 347 -17.60 2.25 -12.44
CA THR A 347 -16.34 1.57 -12.09
C THR A 347 -15.19 2.58 -11.99
N HIS A 348 -15.11 3.54 -12.92
CA HIS A 348 -14.13 4.61 -12.85
C HIS A 348 -14.32 5.47 -11.60
N ILE A 349 -15.56 5.86 -11.24
CA ILE A 349 -15.85 6.57 -9.98
C ILE A 349 -15.38 5.77 -8.77
N SER A 350 -15.66 4.46 -8.73
CA SER A 350 -15.21 3.58 -7.65
C SER A 350 -13.68 3.56 -7.55
N ASN A 351 -12.96 3.51 -8.68
CA ASN A 351 -11.50 3.48 -8.68
C ASN A 351 -10.90 4.84 -8.30
N SER A 352 -11.49 5.94 -8.78
CA SER A 352 -11.08 7.32 -8.45
C SER A 352 -11.27 7.62 -6.97
N ALA A 353 -12.40 7.24 -6.38
CA ALA A 353 -12.64 7.40 -4.95
C ALA A 353 -11.66 6.56 -4.10
N SER A 354 -11.43 5.29 -4.49
CA SER A 354 -10.42 4.44 -3.85
C SER A 354 -9.01 5.05 -3.93
N TYR A 355 -8.66 5.64 -5.08
CA TYR A 355 -7.39 6.34 -5.27
C TYR A 355 -7.25 7.54 -4.33
N ILE A 356 -8.24 8.43 -4.27
CA ILE A 356 -8.22 9.62 -3.40
C ILE A 356 -8.02 9.22 -1.93
N ILE A 357 -8.82 8.27 -1.44
CA ILE A 357 -8.69 7.80 -0.05
C ILE A 357 -7.30 7.18 0.16
N GLY A 358 -6.85 6.28 -0.70
CA GLY A 358 -5.55 5.61 -0.56
C GLY A 358 -4.35 6.57 -0.65
N GLN A 359 -4.40 7.56 -1.55
CA GLN A 359 -3.33 8.51 -1.81
C GLN A 359 -3.18 9.55 -0.69
N TYR A 360 -4.28 10.08 -0.15
CA TYR A 360 -4.21 11.11 0.89
C TYR A 360 -4.13 10.57 2.31
N THR A 361 -4.56 9.32 2.54
CA THR A 361 -4.33 8.66 3.84
C THR A 361 -2.99 7.94 3.90
N GLY A 362 -2.50 7.39 2.78
CA GLY A 362 -1.30 6.56 2.74
C GLY A 362 -1.46 5.25 3.51
N MET A 363 -2.70 4.80 3.73
CA MET A 363 -3.01 3.56 4.44
C MET A 363 -2.34 2.34 3.78
N ARG A 364 -2.03 1.33 4.60
CA ARG A 364 -1.56 0.05 4.05
C ARG A 364 -2.75 -0.67 3.39
N PRO A 365 -2.52 -1.51 2.36
CA PRO A 365 -3.59 -2.30 1.73
C PRO A 365 -4.46 -3.07 2.73
N SER A 366 -3.85 -3.65 3.76
CA SER A 366 -4.57 -4.35 4.82
C SER A 366 -5.47 -3.44 5.66
N GLU A 367 -5.10 -2.17 5.84
CA GLU A 367 -5.92 -1.19 6.55
C GLU A 367 -7.11 -0.75 5.69
N LEU A 368 -6.86 -0.43 4.41
CA LEU A 368 -7.91 -0.11 3.45
C LEU A 368 -8.94 -1.24 3.36
N SER A 369 -8.47 -2.50 3.30
CA SER A 369 -9.34 -3.68 3.29
C SER A 369 -10.16 -3.88 4.57
N GLY A 370 -9.80 -3.19 5.66
CA GLY A 370 -10.47 -3.25 6.95
C GLY A 370 -11.44 -2.09 7.22
N CYS A 371 -11.57 -1.14 6.29
CA CYS A 371 -12.54 -0.04 6.40
C CYS A 371 -13.96 -0.57 6.15
N LEU A 372 -14.81 -0.45 7.15
CA LEU A 372 -16.24 -0.69 7.00
C LEU A 372 -16.90 0.50 6.34
N ILE A 373 -17.97 0.28 5.60
CA ILE A 373 -18.65 1.38 4.92
C ILE A 373 -19.52 2.21 5.87
N ASP A 374 -20.08 1.53 6.87
CA ASP A 374 -20.84 2.14 7.94
C ASP A 374 -19.87 2.63 9.01
N ASN A 375 -20.05 3.88 9.45
CA ASN A 375 -19.27 4.51 10.52
C ASN A 375 -17.75 4.57 10.29
N CYS A 376 -17.27 4.59 9.03
CA CYS A 376 -15.85 4.83 8.78
C CYS A 376 -15.41 6.25 9.12
N LEU A 377 -16.31 7.25 9.04
CA LEU A 377 -15.98 8.62 9.37
C LEU A 377 -16.32 8.90 10.85
N THR A 378 -15.38 9.52 11.54
CA THR A 378 -15.53 10.01 12.91
C THR A 378 -14.92 11.40 13.03
N VAL A 379 -15.26 12.13 14.09
CA VAL A 379 -14.65 13.40 14.43
C VAL A 379 -13.89 13.23 15.75
N ASP A 380 -12.68 13.77 15.84
CA ASP A 380 -11.93 13.77 17.10
C ASP A 380 -12.42 14.84 18.08
N GLU A 381 -11.85 14.88 19.28
CA GLU A 381 -12.18 15.88 20.31
C GLU A 381 -11.83 17.32 19.88
N PHE A 382 -11.03 17.48 18.83
CA PHE A 382 -10.58 18.77 18.30
C PHE A 382 -11.36 19.21 17.05
N GLY A 383 -12.35 18.44 16.61
CA GLY A 383 -13.19 18.75 15.44
C GLY A 383 -12.60 18.32 14.09
N HIS A 384 -11.54 17.51 14.05
CA HIS A 384 -10.98 17.01 12.80
C HIS A 384 -11.72 15.75 12.34
N ASP A 385 -12.08 15.72 11.05
CA ASP A 385 -12.63 14.53 10.41
C ASP A 385 -11.56 13.45 10.21
N LEU A 386 -11.89 12.21 10.58
CA LEU A 386 -11.00 11.06 10.53
C LEU A 386 -11.70 9.85 9.89
N ILE A 387 -10.94 9.05 9.13
CA ILE A 387 -11.32 7.70 8.70
C ILE A 387 -10.80 6.68 9.71
N THR A 388 -11.67 5.79 10.18
CA THR A 388 -11.33 4.65 11.03
C THR A 388 -11.09 3.39 10.19
N SER A 389 -9.99 2.69 10.48
CA SER A 389 -9.74 1.32 9.99
C SER A 389 -9.82 0.33 11.15
N ARG A 390 -10.24 -0.91 10.90
CA ARG A 390 -10.07 -1.99 11.86
C ARG A 390 -8.72 -2.66 11.59
N VAL A 391 -7.69 -2.41 12.41
CA VAL A 391 -6.41 -3.12 12.29
C VAL A 391 -6.61 -4.61 12.56
N ILE A 392 -6.31 -5.41 11.54
CA ILE A 392 -6.33 -6.88 11.65
C ILE A 392 -5.01 -7.43 12.25
N LYS A 393 -3.99 -6.57 12.42
CA LYS A 393 -2.72 -6.95 13.05
C LYS A 393 -2.81 -6.76 14.56
N ASN A 394 -3.31 -7.78 15.27
CA ASN A 394 -3.22 -7.95 16.73
C ASN A 394 -1.87 -7.44 17.30
N ARG A 395 -1.82 -6.15 17.65
CA ARG A 395 -0.94 -5.63 18.67
C ARG A 395 -1.85 -5.52 19.88
N GLU A 396 -1.44 -6.12 20.99
CA GLU A 396 -2.13 -5.91 22.26
C GLU A 396 -2.43 -4.41 22.41
N ALA A 397 -3.65 -4.09 22.83
CA ALA A 397 -4.21 -2.76 22.99
C ALA A 397 -3.46 -1.85 24.01
N VAL A 398 -2.22 -2.20 24.34
CA VAL A 398 -1.33 -1.55 25.30
C VAL A 398 -0.75 -0.23 24.75
N ARG A 399 -0.95 0.10 23.48
CA ARG A 399 -0.50 1.37 22.89
C ARG A 399 -1.65 2.15 22.23
N LYS A 400 -2.57 2.69 23.04
CA LYS A 400 -3.54 3.74 22.64
C LYS A 400 -2.90 5.07 22.16
N LEU A 401 -1.61 5.07 21.82
CA LEU A 401 -0.90 6.25 21.31
C LEU A 401 -1.09 6.41 19.79
N PHE A 402 -1.56 5.37 19.09
CA PHE A 402 -1.84 5.39 17.66
C PHE A 402 -3.18 4.69 17.42
N ASP A 403 -4.25 5.44 17.61
CA ASP A 403 -5.57 4.95 17.24
C ASP A 403 -5.63 4.69 15.73
N ASP A 404 -6.54 3.82 15.32
CA ASP A 404 -6.66 3.41 13.93
C ASP A 404 -7.39 4.41 13.05
N MET A 405 -6.99 5.67 13.19
CA MET A 405 -7.62 6.81 12.58
C MET A 405 -6.65 7.51 11.62
N TRP A 406 -7.19 8.08 10.55
CA TRP A 406 -6.46 8.74 9.48
C TRP A 406 -7.15 10.03 9.11
N VAL A 407 -6.41 11.11 8.86
CA VAL A 407 -7.01 12.42 8.52
C VAL A 407 -7.87 12.32 7.26
N ALA A 408 -9.10 12.83 7.34
CA ALA A 408 -10.06 12.87 6.25
C ALA A 408 -10.30 14.32 5.79
N ILE A 409 -9.45 14.80 4.88
CA ILE A 409 -9.63 16.10 4.23
C ILE A 409 -10.94 16.14 3.41
N PRO A 410 -11.49 17.31 3.05
CA PRO A 410 -12.80 17.41 2.40
C PRO A 410 -13.01 16.48 1.20
N ILE A 411 -12.02 16.38 0.28
CA ILE A 411 -12.13 15.48 -0.88
C ILE A 411 -12.14 14.00 -0.51
N VAL A 412 -11.52 13.63 0.61
CA VAL A 412 -11.56 12.26 1.15
C VAL A 412 -12.95 11.95 1.70
N LYS A 413 -13.62 12.92 2.35
CA LYS A 413 -15.03 12.77 2.78
C LYS A 413 -15.95 12.56 1.59
N ASP A 414 -15.76 13.35 0.54
CA ASP A 414 -16.53 13.24 -0.69
C ASP A 414 -16.29 11.90 -1.41
N ALA A 415 -15.05 11.40 -1.41
CA ALA A 415 -14.72 10.08 -1.93
C ALA A 415 -15.39 8.94 -1.12
N VAL A 416 -15.41 9.04 0.22
CA VAL A 416 -16.15 8.11 1.07
C VAL A 416 -17.65 8.15 0.75
N LYS A 417 -18.22 9.34 0.61
CA LYS A 417 -19.63 9.54 0.25
C LYS A 417 -19.96 8.94 -1.12
N ALA A 418 -19.09 9.12 -2.11
CA ALA A 418 -19.25 8.50 -3.43
C ALA A 418 -19.26 6.96 -3.34
N LEU A 419 -18.36 6.36 -2.54
CA LEU A 419 -18.34 4.91 -2.31
C LEU A 419 -19.58 4.41 -1.55
N GLN A 420 -20.08 5.17 -0.57
CA GLN A 420 -21.33 4.88 0.14
C GLN A 420 -22.53 4.87 -0.82
N ILE A 421 -22.61 5.84 -1.72
CA ILE A 421 -23.63 5.88 -2.77
C ILE A 421 -23.51 4.67 -3.68
N LEU A 422 -22.29 4.36 -4.17
CA LEU A 422 -22.04 3.17 -4.99
C LEU A 422 -22.39 1.87 -4.26
N ASN A 423 -22.30 1.83 -2.93
CA ASN A 423 -22.65 0.64 -2.18
C ASN A 423 -24.14 0.33 -2.13
N ARG A 424 -25.02 1.30 -2.45
CA ARG A 424 -26.46 1.07 -2.55
C ARG A 424 -26.81 -0.10 -3.48
N PHE A 425 -26.04 -0.35 -4.54
CA PHE A 425 -26.20 -1.55 -5.37
C PHE A 425 -25.22 -2.69 -5.07
N LYS A 426 -24.09 -2.44 -4.38
CA LYS A 426 -23.10 -3.48 -4.06
C LYS A 426 -23.51 -4.29 -2.82
N GLN A 427 -24.13 -3.65 -1.84
CA GLN A 427 -24.54 -4.24 -0.56
C GLN A 427 -23.39 -4.95 0.16
N ASN A 428 -22.21 -4.33 0.13
CA ASN A 428 -21.00 -4.85 0.75
C ASN A 428 -20.70 -4.05 2.03
N PRO A 429 -20.42 -4.71 3.17
CA PRO A 429 -20.09 -4.02 4.42
C PRO A 429 -18.74 -3.29 4.39
N TYR A 430 -17.89 -3.57 3.40
CA TYR A 430 -16.58 -2.95 3.27
C TYR A 430 -16.60 -1.78 2.28
N LEU A 431 -15.96 -0.68 2.68
CA LEU A 431 -15.79 0.52 1.86
C LEU A 431 -15.02 0.19 0.56
N PHE A 432 -13.97 -0.62 0.69
CA PHE A 432 -13.16 -1.12 -0.42
C PHE A 432 -13.65 -2.49 -0.87
N SER A 433 -14.52 -2.49 -1.88
CA SER A 433 -15.16 -3.68 -2.42
C SER A 433 -15.16 -3.66 -3.96
N ASN A 434 -15.32 -4.86 -4.55
CA ASN A 434 -15.51 -4.99 -5.99
C ASN A 434 -16.89 -4.43 -6.43
N MET A 435 -17.11 -4.36 -7.74
CA MET A 435 -18.39 -3.88 -8.29
C MET A 435 -19.50 -4.93 -8.26
N ASN A 436 -19.35 -6.07 -7.56
CA ASN A 436 -20.36 -7.11 -7.48
C ASN A 436 -21.42 -6.78 -6.42
N THR A 437 -22.65 -7.22 -6.69
CA THR A 437 -23.76 -7.11 -5.75
C THR A 437 -23.84 -8.39 -4.90
N ILE A 438 -23.80 -8.23 -3.58
CA ILE A 438 -23.95 -9.34 -2.61
C ILE A 438 -25.42 -9.76 -2.54
N LYS A 439 -25.67 -11.07 -2.43
CA LYS A 439 -27.03 -11.63 -2.29
C LYS A 439 -27.66 -11.19 -0.95
N PRO A 440 -29.00 -11.08 -0.89
CA PRO A 440 -29.68 -10.74 0.36
C PRO A 440 -29.36 -11.78 1.44
N GLY A 441 -29.09 -11.32 2.67
CA GLY A 441 -28.71 -12.17 3.82
C GLY A 441 -27.25 -12.65 3.84
N MET A 442 -26.49 -12.47 2.75
CA MET A 442 -25.12 -12.99 2.59
C MET A 442 -24.05 -11.94 2.84
N GLN A 443 -24.39 -10.79 3.44
CA GLN A 443 -23.45 -9.71 3.75
C GLN A 443 -22.31 -10.16 4.68
N HIS A 444 -22.56 -11.13 5.55
CA HIS A 444 -21.55 -11.71 6.45
C HIS A 444 -20.48 -12.54 5.72
N GLU A 445 -20.78 -13.02 4.51
CA GLU A 445 -19.82 -13.72 3.64
C GLU A 445 -19.13 -12.80 2.64
N ALA A 446 -19.52 -11.52 2.62
CA ALA A 446 -18.92 -10.53 1.73
C ALA A 446 -17.44 -10.35 2.05
N ASN A 447 -16.66 -10.09 1.01
CA ASN A 447 -15.22 -9.91 1.13
C ASN A 447 -14.85 -8.47 0.75
N SER A 448 -13.87 -7.92 1.47
CA SER A 448 -13.15 -6.72 1.04
C SER A 448 -12.15 -7.03 -0.08
N LEU A 449 -11.67 -5.98 -0.74
CA LEU A 449 -10.62 -6.10 -1.74
C LEU A 449 -9.31 -6.57 -1.09
N SER A 450 -8.69 -7.58 -1.69
CA SER A 450 -7.28 -7.90 -1.41
C SER A 450 -6.38 -6.77 -1.92
N GLY A 451 -5.16 -6.71 -1.43
CA GLY A 451 -4.08 -5.89 -1.95
C GLY A 451 -3.85 -6.09 -3.45
N SER A 452 -3.97 -7.33 -3.98
CA SER A 452 -3.96 -7.54 -5.44
C SER A 452 -5.15 -6.87 -6.14
N GLY A 453 -6.35 -6.98 -5.55
CA GLY A 453 -7.55 -6.29 -6.06
C GLY A 453 -7.42 -4.77 -6.04
N LEU A 454 -6.86 -4.21 -4.96
CA LEU A 454 -6.53 -2.78 -4.86
C LEU A 454 -5.50 -2.37 -5.92
N GLY A 455 -4.48 -3.21 -6.16
CA GLY A 455 -3.51 -3.01 -7.23
C GLY A 455 -4.17 -2.95 -8.61
N HIS A 456 -5.08 -3.88 -8.92
CA HIS A 456 -5.83 -3.87 -10.18
C HIS A 456 -6.72 -2.63 -10.33
N GLN A 457 -7.42 -2.21 -9.26
CA GLN A 457 -8.21 -0.98 -9.28
C GLN A 457 -7.35 0.25 -9.55
N LEU A 458 -6.17 0.32 -8.91
CA LEU A 458 -5.22 1.41 -9.13
C LEU A 458 -4.71 1.43 -10.56
N CYS A 459 -4.32 0.28 -11.13
CA CYS A 459 -3.89 0.19 -12.52
C CYS A 459 -5.01 0.66 -13.47
N ALA A 460 -6.26 0.24 -13.24
CA ALA A 460 -7.41 0.62 -14.06
C ALA A 460 -7.73 2.13 -13.98
N PHE A 461 -7.49 2.76 -12.83
CA PHE A 461 -7.57 4.21 -12.71
C PHE A 461 -6.45 4.89 -13.49
N LEU A 462 -5.20 4.50 -13.22
CA LEU A 462 -4.02 5.12 -13.84
C LEU A 462 -4.02 4.96 -15.37
N SER A 463 -4.47 3.82 -15.90
CA SER A 463 -4.57 3.60 -17.35
C SER A 463 -5.61 4.51 -18.04
N LYS A 464 -6.61 5.00 -17.29
CA LYS A 464 -7.59 5.98 -17.81
C LYS A 464 -7.10 7.42 -17.68
N THR A 465 -6.15 7.68 -16.77
CA THR A 465 -5.70 9.02 -16.40
C THR A 465 -4.35 9.41 -17.03
N LEU A 466 -3.44 8.46 -17.18
CA LEU A 466 -2.07 8.69 -17.66
C LEU A 466 -1.92 8.34 -19.14
N THR A 467 -0.93 8.95 -19.80
CA THR A 467 -0.50 8.46 -21.11
C THR A 467 0.27 7.15 -20.97
N VAL A 468 0.49 6.43 -22.07
CA VAL A 468 1.21 5.15 -22.06
C VAL A 468 2.63 5.34 -21.51
N GLU A 469 3.28 6.44 -21.91
CA GLU A 469 4.63 6.80 -21.48
C GLU A 469 4.67 7.07 -19.97
N GLU A 470 3.75 7.91 -19.47
CA GLU A 470 3.64 8.25 -18.04
C GLU A 470 3.34 7.00 -17.19
N TYR A 471 2.55 6.07 -17.72
CA TYR A 471 2.21 4.82 -17.02
C TYR A 471 3.41 3.86 -16.95
N ASP A 472 4.20 3.76 -18.02
CA ASP A 472 5.36 2.86 -18.09
C ASP A 472 6.55 3.31 -17.22
N GLU A 473 6.58 4.57 -16.79
CA GLU A 473 7.53 5.09 -15.81
C GLU A 473 7.34 4.49 -14.40
N ILE A 474 6.15 3.96 -14.08
CA ILE A 474 5.78 3.57 -12.72
C ILE A 474 5.66 2.04 -12.56
N GLU A 475 6.27 1.52 -11.49
CA GLU A 475 6.02 0.17 -10.99
C GLU A 475 4.82 0.20 -10.04
N VAL A 476 3.62 -0.05 -10.56
CA VAL A 476 2.40 -0.02 -9.76
C VAL A 476 2.32 -1.26 -8.85
N SER A 477 2.17 -1.00 -7.55
CA SER A 477 2.00 -1.99 -6.50
C SER A 477 0.92 -1.53 -5.53
N PRO A 478 0.41 -2.42 -4.65
CA PRO A 478 -0.53 -2.03 -3.61
C PRO A 478 0.01 -0.97 -2.64
N TYR A 479 1.34 -0.78 -2.58
CA TYR A 479 2.00 0.20 -1.71
C TYR A 479 2.37 1.51 -2.42
N THR A 480 2.14 1.61 -3.74
CA THR A 480 2.55 2.79 -4.53
C THR A 480 1.96 4.08 -3.99
N LEU A 481 0.67 4.11 -3.63
CA LEU A 481 0.02 5.32 -3.09
C LEU A 481 0.65 5.79 -1.78
N ARG A 482 1.02 4.84 -0.91
CA ARG A 482 1.72 5.11 0.35
C ARG A 482 3.13 5.64 0.12
N HIS A 483 3.87 5.06 -0.82
CA HIS A 483 5.19 5.56 -1.23
C HIS A 483 5.09 6.96 -1.84
N SER A 484 4.09 7.20 -2.69
CA SER A 484 3.80 8.51 -3.27
C SER A 484 3.49 9.54 -2.19
N LEU A 485 2.62 9.24 -1.22
CA LEU A 485 2.30 10.19 -0.14
C LEU A 485 3.53 10.53 0.70
N ALA A 486 4.30 9.50 1.08
CA ALA A 486 5.57 9.67 1.78
C ALA A 486 6.52 10.62 1.04
N ASN A 487 6.70 10.41 -0.28
CA ASN A 487 7.53 11.28 -1.10
C ASN A 487 6.97 12.71 -1.19
N GLN A 488 5.66 12.87 -1.32
CA GLN A 488 5.03 14.19 -1.41
C GLN A 488 5.13 14.98 -0.10
N MET A 489 4.92 14.32 1.06
CA MET A 489 5.11 14.96 2.36
C MET A 489 6.58 15.34 2.61
N LEU A 490 7.52 14.55 2.09
CA LEU A 490 8.95 14.87 2.15
C LEU A 490 9.25 16.12 1.32
N ARG A 491 8.76 16.17 0.08
CA ARG A 491 8.89 17.33 -0.83
C ARG A 491 8.27 18.60 -0.22
N ALA A 492 7.14 18.46 0.46
CA ALA A 492 6.47 19.55 1.16
C ALA A 492 7.13 19.94 2.50
N ALA A 493 8.27 19.33 2.87
CA ALA A 493 9.01 19.60 4.10
C ALA A 493 8.16 19.51 5.38
N VAL A 494 7.16 18.62 5.41
CA VAL A 494 6.23 18.44 6.56
C VAL A 494 6.95 18.00 7.84
N GLY A 495 8.15 17.42 7.69
CA GLY A 495 8.99 16.97 8.79
C GLY A 495 8.75 15.50 9.14
N LEU A 496 9.84 14.80 9.43
CA LEU A 496 9.83 13.37 9.70
C LEU A 496 8.89 12.93 10.83
N PRO A 497 8.78 13.64 11.97
CA PRO A 497 7.89 13.22 13.05
C PRO A 497 6.43 13.11 12.60
N PHE A 498 5.95 14.08 11.84
CA PHE A 498 4.58 14.10 11.31
C PHE A 498 4.37 13.05 10.23
N MET A 499 5.33 12.88 9.32
CA MET A 499 5.30 11.80 8.33
C MET A 499 5.26 10.42 9.00
N SER A 500 6.08 10.23 10.03
CA SER A 500 6.14 8.99 10.82
C SER A 500 4.84 8.76 11.61
N TYR A 501 4.20 9.84 12.07
CA TYR A 501 2.90 9.78 12.74
C TYR A 501 1.81 9.36 11.74
N GLN A 502 1.65 10.08 10.63
CA GLN A 502 0.68 9.78 9.57
C GLN A 502 0.83 8.35 9.06
N LEU A 503 2.06 7.88 8.84
CA LEU A 503 2.31 6.53 8.34
C LEU A 503 2.26 5.45 9.45
N LYS A 504 1.93 5.80 10.71
CA LYS A 504 1.86 4.87 11.86
C LYS A 504 3.17 4.12 12.13
N HIS A 505 4.23 4.89 12.25
CA HIS A 505 5.60 4.43 12.45
C HIS A 505 6.30 5.10 13.64
N PHE A 506 5.75 6.22 14.13
CA PHE A 506 6.29 6.99 15.26
C PHE A 506 6.53 6.14 16.52
N GLY A 507 5.66 5.17 16.83
CA GLY A 507 5.81 4.29 18.00
C GLY A 507 7.02 3.35 17.96
N HIS A 508 7.63 3.13 16.80
CA HIS A 508 8.92 2.44 16.68
C HIS A 508 10.08 3.39 17.01
N HIS A 509 9.99 4.66 16.59
CA HIS A 509 10.98 5.69 16.90
C HIS A 509 10.99 6.02 18.41
N ALA A 510 9.81 6.27 19.00
CA ALA A 510 9.69 6.61 20.42
C ALA A 510 10.17 5.50 21.37
N SER A 511 10.00 4.21 21.02
CA SER A 511 10.48 3.10 21.86
C SER A 511 11.99 2.84 21.77
N THR A 512 12.71 3.52 20.87
CA THR A 512 14.16 3.36 20.68
C THR A 512 14.95 4.53 21.27
N ILE A 513 14.26 5.63 21.65
CA ILE A 513 14.86 6.75 22.36
C ILE A 513 15.11 6.30 23.80
N GLY A 514 16.36 5.89 24.09
CA GLY A 514 16.81 5.50 25.43
C GLY A 514 17.52 4.15 25.53
N GLN A 515 17.62 3.35 24.45
CA GLN A 515 18.40 2.11 24.43
C GLN A 515 19.63 2.27 23.53
N ASP A 516 20.79 2.46 24.16
CA ASP A 516 22.16 2.47 23.64
C ASP A 516 22.43 3.18 22.29
N VAL A 517 22.96 4.39 22.43
CA VAL A 517 23.36 5.38 21.40
C VAL A 517 24.60 4.95 20.58
N ARG A 518 24.91 3.66 20.45
CA ARG A 518 26.09 3.20 19.69
C ARG A 518 25.81 2.38 18.44
N TRP A 519 24.56 2.01 18.14
CA TRP A 519 24.25 1.31 16.89
C TRP A 519 22.78 1.37 16.44
N SER A 520 22.03 2.42 16.81
CA SER A 520 20.58 2.47 16.56
C SER A 520 20.26 2.65 15.08
N GLN A 521 20.14 1.52 14.36
CA GLN A 521 19.30 1.41 13.17
C GLN A 521 17.91 1.90 13.57
N LEU A 522 17.60 3.16 13.24
CA LEU A 522 16.24 3.67 13.26
C LEU A 522 15.36 2.65 12.51
N GLY A 523 14.17 2.37 13.04
CA GLY A 523 13.29 1.32 12.51
C GLY A 523 13.15 1.36 10.99
N THR A 524 13.76 0.37 10.33
CA THR A 524 13.89 0.23 8.86
C THR A 524 12.59 0.37 8.09
N VAL A 525 11.44 0.08 8.71
CA VAL A 525 10.16 0.01 8.00
C VAL A 525 9.53 1.38 7.68
N THR A 526 9.78 2.43 8.48
CA THR A 526 9.36 3.81 8.15
C THR A 526 10.26 4.44 7.11
N ILE A 527 11.51 4.02 7.21
CA ILE A 527 12.69 4.42 6.48
C ILE A 527 12.63 3.87 5.03
N ASP A 528 12.02 2.72 4.79
CA ASP A 528 11.90 2.20 3.41
C ASP A 528 10.76 2.84 2.57
N TYR A 529 9.85 3.64 3.15
CA TYR A 529 8.75 4.24 2.37
C TYR A 529 9.19 5.54 1.68
N GLY A 530 9.12 5.59 0.34
CA GLY A 530 9.36 6.82 -0.41
C GLY A 530 10.81 7.30 -0.34
N GLY A 531 11.75 6.41 -0.02
CA GLY A 531 13.17 6.75 0.16
C GLY A 531 13.51 7.52 1.45
N ILE A 532 12.55 7.72 2.36
CA ILE A 532 12.69 8.54 3.58
C ILE A 532 13.88 8.12 4.45
N GLY A 533 14.16 6.84 4.49
CA GLY A 533 15.14 6.23 5.34
C GLY A 533 16.56 6.29 4.87
N GLU A 534 16.73 6.10 3.56
CA GLU A 534 17.95 6.45 2.85
C GLU A 534 18.24 7.95 3.01
N ALA A 535 17.20 8.79 3.17
CA ALA A 535 17.35 10.22 3.43
C ALA A 535 17.76 10.60 4.86
N LEU A 536 17.52 9.74 5.86
CA LEU A 536 17.69 10.07 7.28
C LEU A 536 18.83 9.33 7.98
N THR A 537 19.28 8.18 7.47
CA THR A 537 20.47 7.53 8.00
C THR A 537 21.71 8.32 7.58
N SER A 538 22.35 8.94 8.57
CA SER A 538 23.71 9.47 8.48
C SER A 538 24.63 8.36 7.97
N GLY A 539 24.99 8.37 6.68
CA GLY A 539 25.83 7.36 6.05
C GLY A 539 25.31 6.75 4.74
N GLY A 540 24.18 7.20 4.18
CA GLY A 540 23.79 6.85 2.82
C GLY A 540 24.69 7.58 1.82
N GLY A 541 25.63 6.87 1.19
CA GLY A 541 26.40 7.37 0.05
C GLY A 541 25.54 7.62 -1.21
N PRO A 542 26.17 7.86 -2.37
CA PRO A 542 25.53 8.25 -3.65
C PRO A 542 24.46 7.29 -4.23
N ASP A 543 24.06 6.23 -3.54
CA ASP A 543 23.11 5.20 -4.00
C ASP A 543 21.64 5.42 -3.55
N ALA A 544 21.26 6.64 -3.13
CA ALA A 544 19.93 6.98 -2.60
C ALA A 544 19.09 7.88 -3.57
N PRO A 545 18.45 7.32 -4.61
CA PRO A 545 17.86 8.10 -5.71
C PRO A 545 16.67 8.97 -5.31
N GLY A 546 15.89 8.60 -4.26
CA GLY A 546 14.71 9.38 -3.85
C GLY A 546 15.05 10.71 -3.18
N ARG A 547 16.08 10.71 -2.33
CA ARG A 547 16.62 11.93 -1.73
C ARG A 547 17.33 12.79 -2.77
N VAL A 548 18.23 12.20 -3.56
CA VAL A 548 18.91 12.92 -4.64
C VAL A 548 17.88 13.51 -5.58
N HIS A 549 16.84 12.79 -6.01
CA HIS A 549 15.80 13.38 -6.86
C HIS A 549 15.03 14.52 -6.17
N ALA A 550 14.63 14.39 -4.90
CA ALA A 550 13.89 15.45 -4.21
C ALA A 550 14.77 16.68 -3.91
N GLU A 551 16.02 16.48 -3.49
CA GLU A 551 17.01 17.54 -3.23
C GLU A 551 17.50 18.17 -4.53
N THR A 552 17.74 17.38 -5.58
CA THR A 552 18.09 17.87 -6.92
C THR A 552 16.91 18.63 -7.55
N GLU A 553 15.67 18.14 -7.46
CA GLU A 553 14.48 18.88 -7.90
C GLU A 553 14.35 20.19 -7.12
N PHE A 554 14.55 20.14 -5.80
CA PHE A 554 14.53 21.31 -4.93
C PHE A 554 15.63 22.33 -5.26
N ILE A 555 16.86 21.87 -5.51
CA ILE A 555 18.01 22.68 -5.91
C ILE A 555 17.79 23.25 -7.31
N MET A 556 17.29 22.47 -8.25
CA MET A 556 16.91 22.96 -9.58
C MET A 556 15.84 24.05 -9.47
N ASN A 557 14.87 23.90 -8.57
CA ASN A 557 13.81 24.89 -8.39
C ASN A 557 14.28 26.15 -7.64
N SER A 558 15.31 26.08 -6.79
CA SER A 558 15.73 27.20 -5.92
C SER A 558 17.03 27.89 -6.35
N LEU A 559 17.91 27.17 -7.05
CA LEU A 559 19.29 27.57 -7.36
C LEU A 559 19.65 27.50 -8.85
N ASN A 560 18.67 27.28 -9.75
CA ASN A 560 18.91 27.34 -11.20
C ASN A 560 19.10 28.79 -11.69
N PRO A 561 20.26 29.16 -12.27
CA PRO A 561 20.46 30.52 -12.78
C PRO A 561 19.45 30.95 -13.86
N ALA A 562 18.97 29.99 -14.65
CA ALA A 562 17.96 30.21 -15.69
C ALA A 562 16.51 30.07 -15.18
N GLY A 563 16.31 29.88 -13.87
CA GLY A 563 14.98 29.69 -13.27
C GLY A 563 14.12 30.96 -13.22
N GLY A 564 12.81 30.77 -13.27
CA GLY A 564 11.82 31.80 -12.95
C GLY A 564 11.82 32.10 -11.45
N TYR A 565 12.13 33.35 -11.09
CA TYR A 565 12.15 33.84 -9.70
C TYR A 565 11.27 35.08 -9.56
N ALA A 566 10.46 35.10 -8.50
CA ALA A 566 9.57 36.20 -8.16
C ALA A 566 9.79 36.68 -6.71
N GLY A 567 9.43 37.94 -6.42
CA GLY A 567 9.63 38.60 -5.13
C GLY A 567 10.80 39.59 -5.08
N GLU A 568 10.88 40.39 -4.01
CA GLU A 568 11.84 41.50 -3.90
C GLU A 568 13.33 41.08 -4.01
N ASN A 569 13.71 39.91 -3.50
CA ASN A 569 15.09 39.41 -3.58
C ASN A 569 15.41 38.68 -4.90
N ALA A 570 14.44 38.50 -5.80
CA ALA A 570 14.63 37.70 -7.00
C ALA A 570 15.77 38.20 -7.92
N PRO A 571 15.92 39.52 -8.21
CA PRO A 571 17.01 40.02 -9.05
C PRO A 571 18.39 39.81 -8.44
N ALA A 572 18.53 40.09 -7.13
CA ALA A 572 19.79 39.91 -6.41
C ALA A 572 20.16 38.43 -6.28
N HIS A 573 19.18 37.55 -6.10
CA HIS A 573 19.37 36.11 -6.08
C HIS A 573 19.86 35.56 -7.41
N ARG A 574 19.22 35.96 -8.53
CA ARG A 574 19.65 35.57 -9.87
C ARG A 574 21.11 35.98 -10.15
N ALA A 575 21.47 37.22 -9.83
CA ALA A 575 22.84 37.72 -10.03
C ALA A 575 23.88 36.94 -9.19
N ARG A 576 23.54 36.53 -7.96
CA ARG A 576 24.42 35.67 -7.13
C ARG A 576 24.61 34.30 -7.76
N LEU A 577 23.53 33.69 -8.26
CA LEU A 577 23.58 32.37 -8.91
C LEU A 577 24.37 32.40 -10.22
N GLU A 578 24.14 33.41 -11.07
CA GLU A 578 24.90 33.58 -12.31
C GLU A 578 26.41 33.68 -12.04
N ASN A 579 26.81 34.47 -11.04
CA ASN A 579 28.21 34.59 -10.63
C ASN A 579 28.76 33.28 -10.06
N TYR A 580 27.97 32.55 -9.26
CA TYR A 580 28.38 31.27 -8.69
C TYR A 580 28.57 30.20 -9.78
N PHE A 581 27.65 30.09 -10.73
CA PHE A 581 27.69 29.08 -11.79
C PHE A 581 28.72 29.39 -12.87
N LYS A 582 29.03 30.67 -13.12
CA LYS A 582 30.00 31.11 -14.14
C LYS A 582 31.34 30.37 -14.02
N GLY A 583 31.89 30.27 -12.81
CA GLY A 583 33.17 29.59 -12.60
C GLY A 583 33.14 28.08 -12.88
N TYR A 584 32.01 27.41 -12.62
CA TYR A 584 31.86 25.97 -12.86
C TYR A 584 31.57 25.67 -14.34
N LEU A 585 30.80 26.52 -15.01
CA LEU A 585 30.54 26.43 -16.45
C LEU A 585 31.82 26.68 -17.27
N GLU A 586 32.65 27.65 -16.86
CA GLU A 586 33.96 27.92 -17.48
C GLU A 586 34.94 26.75 -17.26
N ALA A 587 34.79 25.99 -16.18
CA ALA A 587 35.55 24.77 -15.90
C ALA A 587 35.05 23.52 -16.65
N GLY A 588 33.97 23.64 -17.44
CA GLY A 588 33.46 22.58 -18.31
C GLY A 588 32.38 21.66 -17.70
N TYR A 589 31.87 21.97 -16.51
CA TYR A 589 30.76 21.22 -15.91
C TYR A 589 29.40 21.63 -16.49
N SER A 590 28.49 20.67 -16.65
CA SER A 590 27.10 20.95 -17.00
C SER A 590 26.27 21.41 -15.80
N ASN A 591 25.19 22.16 -16.03
CA ASN A 591 24.25 22.56 -14.97
C ASN A 591 23.73 21.36 -14.17
N LYS A 592 23.47 20.22 -14.85
CA LYS A 592 22.98 19.00 -14.21
C LYS A 592 23.99 18.42 -13.22
N GLU A 593 25.26 18.34 -13.61
CA GLU A 593 26.33 17.85 -12.73
C GLU A 593 26.55 18.77 -11.53
N ILE A 594 26.39 20.09 -11.71
CA ILE A 594 26.46 21.05 -10.61
C ILE A 594 25.30 20.83 -9.62
N PHE A 595 24.07 20.62 -10.09
CA PHE A 595 22.92 20.36 -9.22
C PHE A 595 23.01 19.02 -8.48
N GLU A 596 23.49 17.97 -9.13
CA GLU A 596 23.73 16.66 -8.50
C GLU A 596 24.78 16.79 -7.38
N ARG A 597 25.88 17.53 -7.62
CA ARG A 597 26.89 17.81 -6.59
C ARG A 597 26.39 18.68 -5.45
N MET A 598 25.53 19.67 -5.72
CA MET A 598 24.92 20.47 -4.66
C MET A 598 23.99 19.64 -3.77
N ALA A 599 23.28 18.66 -4.35
CA ALA A 599 22.45 17.73 -3.60
C ALA A 599 23.30 16.84 -2.69
N GLU A 600 24.42 16.31 -3.21
CA GLU A 600 25.38 15.53 -2.41
C GLU A 600 25.98 16.31 -1.22
N LEU A 601 26.09 17.63 -1.33
CA LEU A 601 26.64 18.51 -0.29
C LEU A 601 25.61 18.99 0.75
N ASN A 602 24.36 18.53 0.68
CA ASN A 602 23.27 18.86 1.63
C ASN A 602 23.05 20.37 1.80
N PHE A 603 22.84 21.10 0.71
CA PHE A 603 22.57 22.54 0.76
C PHE A 603 21.25 22.84 1.49
N ALA A 604 21.30 23.55 2.62
CA ALA A 604 20.12 23.84 3.45
C ALA A 604 19.43 25.14 3.02
N VAL A 605 18.20 25.04 2.52
CA VAL A 605 17.31 26.18 2.26
C VAL A 605 15.97 25.88 2.94
N ILE A 606 15.37 26.86 3.63
CA ILE A 606 14.15 26.66 4.44
C ILE A 606 12.93 26.92 3.56
N ASN A 607 12.07 25.91 3.36
CA ASN A 607 10.76 26.11 2.72
C ASN A 607 9.79 26.77 3.71
N VAL A 608 9.23 27.93 3.34
CA VAL A 608 8.24 28.67 4.13
C VAL A 608 6.82 28.56 3.56
N GLY A 609 6.58 27.59 2.68
CA GLY A 609 5.28 27.26 2.08
C GLY A 609 4.97 28.05 0.81
N GLN A 610 4.97 29.38 0.89
CA GLN A 610 4.72 30.26 -0.27
C GLN A 610 6.01 30.59 -1.07
N GLY A 611 7.17 30.15 -0.57
CA GLY A 611 8.50 30.63 -0.97
C GLY A 611 9.61 29.87 -0.26
N TYR A 612 10.86 30.17 -0.63
CA TYR A 612 12.06 29.68 0.05
C TYR A 612 12.76 30.81 0.80
N CYS A 613 13.09 30.59 2.06
CA CYS A 613 13.83 31.51 2.92
C CYS A 613 15.29 31.07 3.03
N TYR A 614 16.20 32.00 2.79
CA TYR A 614 17.65 31.78 2.84
C TYR A 614 18.27 32.18 4.19
N GLY A 615 17.47 32.73 5.11
CA GLY A 615 17.86 32.91 6.51
C GLY A 615 19.10 33.76 6.74
N ASN A 616 19.41 34.73 5.86
CA ASN A 616 20.55 35.62 6.08
C ASN A 616 20.31 36.47 7.34
N ALA A 617 21.00 36.12 8.41
CA ALA A 617 20.87 36.69 9.75
C ALA A 617 21.38 38.14 9.90
N THR A 618 21.70 38.82 8.80
CA THR A 618 22.30 40.17 8.84
C THR A 618 21.29 41.31 8.93
N GLU A 619 19.98 41.06 8.73
CA GLU A 619 18.94 42.08 8.81
C GLU A 619 17.80 41.60 9.74
N LEU A 620 18.04 41.65 11.05
CA LEU A 620 17.03 41.43 12.09
C LEU A 620 16.19 42.69 12.40
N ASP A 621 16.50 43.82 11.76
CA ASP A 621 15.98 45.14 12.11
C ASP A 621 15.11 45.79 11.00
N ASP A 622 14.16 45.04 10.42
CA ASP A 622 13.04 45.68 9.69
C ASP A 622 11.82 45.76 10.64
N PRO A 623 11.53 46.93 11.24
CA PRO A 623 10.44 47.09 12.21
C PRO A 623 9.05 46.95 11.59
N SER A 624 8.93 46.87 10.26
CA SER A 624 7.64 46.76 9.56
C SER A 624 7.08 45.33 9.51
N ILE A 625 7.91 44.29 9.67
CA ILE A 625 7.47 42.88 9.65
C ILE A 625 8.33 42.05 10.63
N PRO A 626 7.80 41.59 11.78
CA PRO A 626 8.54 40.68 12.64
C PRO A 626 8.84 39.37 11.88
N CYS A 627 10.10 38.93 11.90
CA CYS A 627 10.52 37.69 11.25
C CYS A 627 9.88 36.48 11.96
N ILE A 628 8.82 35.92 11.37
CA ILE A 628 8.06 34.81 11.97
C ILE A 628 8.62 33.43 11.55
N GLY A 629 9.44 33.36 10.50
CA GLY A 629 10.18 32.14 10.10
C GLY A 629 9.33 30.89 9.87
N SER A 630 8.01 31.04 9.62
CA SER A 630 7.05 29.93 9.52
C SER A 630 6.16 30.07 8.27
N LEU A 631 5.23 29.12 8.08
CA LEU A 631 4.24 29.07 6.98
C LEU A 631 3.36 30.33 6.84
N ARG A 632 3.45 31.28 7.78
CA ARG A 632 2.73 32.57 7.76
C ARG A 632 3.55 33.72 7.15
N CYS A 633 4.78 33.48 6.71
CA CYS A 633 5.59 34.48 6.02
C CYS A 633 5.00 34.77 4.62
N ASN A 634 4.94 36.05 4.21
CA ASN A 634 4.70 36.44 2.82
C ASN A 634 6.05 36.61 2.10
N PRO A 635 6.49 35.63 1.30
CA PRO A 635 7.82 35.66 0.69
C PRO A 635 7.92 36.63 -0.48
N ASN A 636 6.81 37.14 -1.02
CA ASN A 636 6.84 38.16 -2.06
C ASN A 636 7.36 39.51 -1.51
N ARG A 637 7.04 39.82 -0.25
CA ARG A 637 7.42 41.07 0.45
C ARG A 637 8.66 40.92 1.34
N CYS A 638 9.27 39.73 1.38
CA CYS A 638 10.39 39.45 2.27
C CYS A 638 11.72 39.52 1.51
N LYS A 639 12.62 40.40 1.93
CA LYS A 639 13.97 40.56 1.37
C LYS A 639 14.85 39.31 1.52
N ASN A 640 14.48 38.39 2.42
CA ASN A 640 15.21 37.14 2.68
C ASN A 640 14.62 35.92 1.97
N ALA A 641 13.51 36.08 1.23
CA ALA A 641 12.83 34.99 0.56
C ALA A 641 12.74 35.17 -0.96
N VAL A 642 12.57 34.05 -1.67
CA VAL A 642 12.35 34.02 -3.11
C VAL A 642 11.22 33.03 -3.43
N VAL A 643 10.34 33.41 -4.35
CA VAL A 643 9.30 32.53 -4.88
C VAL A 643 9.78 31.93 -6.20
N THR A 644 9.54 30.63 -6.40
CA THR A 644 9.95 29.88 -7.58
C THR A 644 8.76 29.14 -8.18
N GLU A 645 8.92 28.55 -9.37
CA GLU A 645 7.87 27.79 -10.04
C GLU A 645 7.27 26.66 -9.18
N ALA A 646 8.07 26.04 -8.31
CA ALA A 646 7.61 25.00 -7.38
C ALA A 646 6.50 25.50 -6.42
N ASN A 647 6.46 26.80 -6.16
CA ASN A 647 5.49 27.43 -5.25
C ASN A 647 4.27 27.99 -6.00
N ALA A 648 4.28 27.95 -7.34
CA ALA A 648 3.19 28.48 -8.17
C ALA A 648 1.81 27.88 -7.84
N PRO A 649 1.65 26.57 -7.55
CA PRO A 649 0.35 26.03 -7.17
C PRO A 649 -0.25 26.72 -5.94
N LYS A 650 0.57 27.12 -4.96
CA LYS A 650 0.09 27.82 -3.77
C LYS A 650 -0.34 29.25 -4.08
N TRP A 651 0.39 29.93 -4.98
CA TRP A 651 0.00 31.27 -5.45
C TRP A 651 -1.24 31.25 -6.33
N GLN A 652 -1.45 30.19 -7.13
CA GLN A 652 -2.71 29.95 -7.85
C GLN A 652 -3.88 29.73 -6.90
N GLU A 653 -3.68 28.95 -5.81
CA GLU A 653 -4.69 28.77 -4.77
C GLU A 653 -5.07 30.11 -4.13
N ILE A 654 -4.08 30.93 -3.73
CA ILE A 654 -4.29 32.27 -3.19
C ILE A 654 -5.09 33.13 -4.18
N TYR A 655 -4.70 33.14 -5.46
CA TYR A 655 -5.42 33.90 -6.49
C TYR A 655 -6.88 33.44 -6.62
N VAL A 656 -7.11 32.13 -6.77
CA VAL A 656 -8.44 31.56 -7.01
C VAL A 656 -9.34 31.73 -5.80
N GLN A 657 -8.88 31.39 -4.59
CA GLN A 657 -9.68 31.52 -3.37
C GLN A 657 -10.08 32.97 -3.11
N ASN A 658 -9.14 33.93 -3.22
CA ASN A 658 -9.47 35.33 -3.02
C ASN A 658 -10.37 35.89 -4.13
N THR A 659 -10.21 35.45 -5.38
CA THR A 659 -11.09 35.87 -6.50
C THR A 659 -12.51 35.34 -6.33
N LEU A 660 -12.65 34.07 -5.92
CA LEU A 660 -13.96 33.48 -5.62
C LEU A 660 -14.62 34.14 -4.43
N ALA A 661 -13.84 34.41 -3.36
CA ALA A 661 -14.32 35.15 -2.21
C ALA A 661 -14.82 36.55 -2.62
N LEU A 662 -14.00 37.33 -3.35
CA LEU A 662 -14.37 38.66 -3.84
C LEU A 662 -15.65 38.63 -4.70
N ARG A 663 -15.80 37.65 -5.61
CA ARG A 663 -17.02 37.50 -6.41
C ARG A 663 -18.25 37.21 -5.53
N ARG A 664 -18.12 36.43 -4.45
CA ARG A 664 -19.20 36.21 -3.49
C ARG A 664 -19.59 37.51 -2.78
N TYR A 665 -18.62 38.32 -2.35
CA TYR A 665 -18.86 39.64 -1.76
C TYR A 665 -19.58 40.61 -2.71
N GLU A 666 -19.23 40.60 -4.00
CA GLU A 666 -19.84 41.45 -5.03
C GLU A 666 -21.27 41.00 -5.42
N THR A 667 -21.62 39.73 -5.21
CA THR A 667 -22.91 39.15 -5.63
C THR A 667 -23.94 39.06 -4.51
N ASP A 668 -23.52 38.87 -3.26
CA ASP A 668 -24.40 38.90 -2.08
C ASP A 668 -23.75 39.64 -0.90
N PRO A 669 -23.91 40.98 -0.82
CA PRO A 669 -23.34 41.78 0.25
C PRO A 669 -23.91 41.41 1.63
N ALA A 670 -25.17 40.96 1.71
CA ALA A 670 -25.86 40.75 2.98
C ALA A 670 -25.39 39.49 3.74
N ALA A 671 -25.04 38.42 3.02
CA ALA A 671 -24.43 37.22 3.61
C ALA A 671 -23.00 37.48 4.12
N ALA A 672 -22.27 38.34 3.42
CA ALA A 672 -20.90 38.73 3.74
C ALA A 672 -20.76 39.58 5.02
N TYR A 673 -21.68 40.51 5.26
CA TYR A 673 -21.69 41.35 6.48
C TYR A 673 -22.12 40.57 7.74
N ALA A 674 -22.59 39.33 7.61
CA ALA A 674 -22.90 38.47 8.76
C ALA A 674 -21.67 37.70 9.30
N GLU A 675 -20.67 37.43 8.46
CA GLU A 675 -19.43 36.74 8.85
C GLU A 675 -18.34 37.69 9.37
N LEU A 676 -18.34 38.94 8.90
CA LEU A 676 -17.44 40.01 9.34
C LEU A 676 -18.18 40.88 10.36
N ARG A 677 -17.86 40.76 11.66
CA ARG A 677 -18.43 41.65 12.69
C ARG A 677 -18.02 43.10 12.42
N ASP A 678 -19.00 43.99 12.40
CA ASP A 678 -18.94 45.45 12.17
C ASP A 678 -18.43 45.92 10.79
N SER A 679 -19.05 46.98 10.28
CA SER A 679 -18.93 47.46 8.88
C SER A 679 -17.54 47.98 8.47
N ASP A 680 -16.69 48.32 9.45
CA ASP A 680 -15.37 48.89 9.18
C ASP A 680 -14.32 47.81 8.82
N ASP A 681 -14.47 46.58 9.32
CA ASP A 681 -13.56 45.45 9.02
C ASP A 681 -13.82 44.83 7.63
N ALA A 682 -15.04 44.96 7.10
CA ALA A 682 -15.40 44.37 5.81
C ALA A 682 -14.71 45.09 4.63
N THR A 683 -14.63 46.42 4.69
CA THR A 683 -13.99 47.22 3.63
C THR A 683 -12.49 46.95 3.58
N LEU A 684 -11.84 46.90 4.75
CA LEU A 684 -10.43 46.53 4.90
C LEU A 684 -10.16 45.10 4.42
N SER A 685 -11.06 44.16 4.71
CA SER A 685 -10.94 42.77 4.25
C SER A 685 -11.05 42.66 2.73
N ILE A 686 -11.98 43.39 2.10
CA ILE A 686 -12.12 43.44 0.63
C ILE A 686 -10.87 44.06 -0.02
N GLU A 687 -10.31 45.12 0.55
CA GLU A 687 -9.05 45.70 0.07
C GLU A 687 -7.88 44.73 0.21
N GLN A 688 -7.79 44.00 1.33
CA GLN A 688 -6.78 42.95 1.53
C GLN A 688 -6.94 41.80 0.52
N MET A 689 -8.16 41.38 0.21
CA MET A 689 -8.42 40.36 -0.83
C MET A 689 -8.01 40.86 -2.21
N LYS A 690 -8.36 42.09 -2.59
CA LYS A 690 -7.92 42.70 -3.86
C LYS A 690 -6.40 42.80 -3.94
N LEU A 691 -5.76 43.17 -2.85
CA LEU A 691 -4.31 43.22 -2.74
C LEU A 691 -3.70 41.83 -2.92
N ALA A 692 -4.20 40.81 -2.21
CA ALA A 692 -3.74 39.42 -2.34
C ALA A 692 -3.93 38.85 -3.76
N ILE A 693 -5.04 39.17 -4.43
CA ILE A 693 -5.28 38.81 -5.85
C ILE A 693 -4.23 39.48 -6.75
N SER A 694 -3.98 40.78 -6.55
CA SER A 694 -3.02 41.52 -7.36
C SER A 694 -1.59 41.01 -7.17
N GLU A 695 -1.22 40.67 -5.94
CA GLU A 695 0.08 40.08 -5.60
C GLU A 695 0.25 38.70 -6.19
N ALA A 696 -0.74 37.81 -6.01
CA ALA A 696 -0.70 36.47 -6.57
C ALA A 696 -0.63 36.51 -8.10
N LYS A 697 -1.39 37.39 -8.75
CA LYS A 697 -1.30 37.62 -10.19
C LYS A 697 0.09 38.12 -10.60
N GLY A 698 0.66 39.07 -9.87
CA GLY A 698 2.00 39.61 -10.13
C GLY A 698 3.08 38.54 -10.03
N VAL A 699 3.04 37.70 -8.99
CA VAL A 699 3.96 36.58 -8.80
C VAL A 699 3.84 35.56 -9.93
N LEU A 700 2.61 35.15 -10.29
CA LEU A 700 2.39 34.16 -11.35
C LEU A 700 2.84 34.67 -12.73
N LEU A 701 2.63 35.96 -13.03
CA LEU A 701 3.14 36.60 -14.24
C LEU A 701 4.67 36.66 -14.27
N GLN A 702 5.32 36.98 -13.15
CA GLN A 702 6.78 36.99 -13.03
C GLN A 702 7.39 35.58 -13.23
N LEU A 703 6.64 34.53 -12.89
CA LEU A 703 6.99 33.14 -13.13
C LEU A 703 6.63 32.65 -14.55
N GLY A 704 6.09 33.52 -15.42
CA GLY A 704 5.74 33.16 -16.80
C GLY A 704 4.50 32.28 -16.94
N ILE A 705 3.66 32.21 -15.91
CA ILE A 705 2.45 31.38 -15.91
C ILE A 705 1.27 32.24 -16.37
N GLU A 706 0.73 31.92 -17.56
CA GLU A 706 -0.49 32.58 -18.05
C GLU A 706 -1.70 32.19 -17.21
N MET A 707 -2.41 33.20 -16.74
CA MET A 707 -3.65 33.03 -15.99
C MET A 707 -4.80 32.78 -16.97
N LEU A 708 -5.32 31.56 -17.00
CA LEU A 708 -6.62 31.30 -17.64
C LEU A 708 -7.70 32.05 -16.86
N VAL A 709 -8.34 33.01 -17.53
CA VAL A 709 -9.40 33.88 -17.00
C VAL A 709 -10.69 33.11 -16.77
#